data_AF-A0A2P4ZC88-F1
#
_entry.id   AF-A0A2P4ZC88-F1
#
_cell.length_a   1.000
_cell.length_b   1.000
_cell.length_c   1.000
_cell.angle_alpha   90.00
_cell.angle_beta   90.00
_cell.angle_gamma   90.00
#
_symmetry.space_group_name_H-M   'P 1'
#
loop_
_entity.id
_entity.type
_entity.pdbx_description
1 polymer ?
#
loop_
_entity_poly.entity_id
_entity_poly.type
_entity_poly.pdbx_seq_one_letter_code
_entity_poly.pdbx_strand_id
1 'polypeptide(L)'
;MDFDMLQTRLGEIARATSSNFQKLPGSAMIVRYIQSSYQNDPVRSAIELVLVLFFIRYLMSPSYSTHKQNFVKLQEGEIEELIDEWTPEPIVADRTAVEEIENERLPVIVGPTGPKVKLSNGRTALNLASYNFYNFNSNEQIKEKAIQTLRTYGVGPCGPPQFYGTQDVHEKAESDIASYLGTEGCILYAQTFSTATSVIPTFCKRRDVIIADAAVNYSIRKGLEISRSNVKWFKHGDLDDLERVLKAVANEQAKSGKLTRRFVVTEGFFEITGDVTNLPRLVELKEKYKIRIILDETWSFGVLGRTGRGLTEAQNVDPQQVDMIIGSLAGPLCAGGGFCAGSKDVIEHQRITSSAYTFSAALPAMLAMTTSESLKLLQSNPDILVQCRESIRAMRAQLDPRSDWVVCTSAVDNPILLLVIKPEVVNAKRWTADDQEKLLMECVEESLANGVMITRLKTRPYANAIAAPNDWTLQPALKICVTSALSKKDIEKAVNDKLESILAGFGVKVGRQNYTYHSAGQEYTGENVYGILQAPRGDATEAIVLVAAWKSIDEQLNRNGIALVLTLARYFKRWSLWSKDIILLLPPDSTTGTQAWVDAYHDAHDSKHISPLPLKSGALQGAIAIDYPHEQRYHELHIIYDGTNGQLPNLDLINSIVNIAGGQMGIETTVQQMTGHTDSYQDRLQTMLRGMLYQGLGYPTGPHSSFIPYHVDAITLQPTGEGWHDEMAMGRVVEGSFRSLNNLLEHLHQSFFFYLLMQKNRFVSIGTYLPSAMLLAANFTIMAIFLWVKSGQPTVKDVDSSKEKNDGMNRKGDAAPASWTPLAVERSLLSPLTFVAICHSISAIPLFVFNHLGINVSFDAAVFFGGA
;
A
#
# COMPACT_ATOMS: atom_id res chain seq x y z
N MET A 1 -47.31 -75.31 58.36
CA MET A 1 -47.16 -73.86 58.63
C MET A 1 -48.52 -73.24 58.41
N ASP A 2 -49.14 -72.81 59.51
CA ASP A 2 -50.57 -72.50 59.59
C ASP A 2 -50.98 -71.28 58.77
N PHE A 3 -52.10 -71.44 58.05
CA PHE A 3 -52.76 -70.38 57.28
C PHE A 3 -53.09 -69.16 58.15
N ASP A 4 -53.39 -69.37 59.44
CA ASP A 4 -53.66 -68.29 60.41
C ASP A 4 -52.45 -67.38 60.63
N MET A 5 -51.23 -67.95 60.67
CA MET A 5 -50.01 -67.16 60.87
C MET A 5 -49.71 -66.29 59.64
N LEU A 6 -50.02 -66.80 58.45
CA LEU A 6 -49.94 -66.07 57.18
C LEU A 6 -50.96 -64.94 57.12
N GLN A 7 -52.20 -65.19 57.53
CA GLN A 7 -53.28 -64.20 57.52
C GLN A 7 -53.00 -63.07 58.53
N THR A 8 -52.45 -63.41 59.70
CA THR A 8 -52.05 -62.44 60.73
C THR A 8 -50.88 -61.56 60.25
N ARG A 9 -49.84 -62.17 59.67
CA ARG A 9 -48.71 -61.41 59.08
C ARG A 9 -49.14 -60.55 57.90
N LEU A 10 -50.02 -61.04 57.02
CA LEU A 10 -50.56 -60.24 55.93
C LEU A 10 -51.40 -59.06 56.44
N GLY A 11 -52.17 -59.25 57.51
CA GLY A 11 -52.91 -58.18 58.18
C GLY A 11 -52.00 -57.12 58.81
N GLU A 12 -50.91 -57.54 59.46
CA GLU A 12 -49.90 -56.62 60.02
C GLU A 12 -49.16 -55.84 58.93
N ILE A 13 -48.75 -56.50 57.85
CA ILE A 13 -48.12 -55.86 56.70
C ILE A 13 -49.09 -54.85 56.06
N ALA A 14 -50.35 -55.23 55.83
CA ALA A 14 -51.34 -54.33 55.23
C ALA A 14 -51.59 -53.08 56.09
N ARG A 15 -51.67 -53.21 57.43
CA ARG A 15 -51.80 -52.06 58.33
C ARG A 15 -50.54 -51.19 58.36
N ALA A 16 -49.36 -51.80 58.38
CA ALA A 16 -48.09 -51.07 58.34
C ALA A 16 -47.96 -50.27 57.03
N THR A 17 -48.26 -50.89 55.90
CA THR A 17 -48.25 -50.26 54.57
C THR A 17 -49.30 -49.15 54.47
N SER A 18 -50.51 -49.34 54.99
CA SER A 18 -51.54 -48.30 55.05
C SER A 18 -51.09 -47.10 55.90
N SER A 19 -50.47 -47.33 57.07
CA SER A 19 -50.00 -46.24 57.92
C SER A 19 -48.86 -45.44 57.28
N ASN A 20 -47.98 -46.12 56.54
CA ASN A 20 -46.89 -45.47 55.82
C ASN A 20 -47.39 -44.74 54.57
N PHE A 21 -48.42 -45.28 53.89
CA PHE A 21 -49.05 -44.63 52.75
C PHE A 21 -49.76 -43.34 53.16
N GLN A 22 -50.44 -43.32 54.32
CA GLN A 22 -51.09 -42.11 54.83
C GLN A 22 -50.11 -40.99 55.25
N LYS A 23 -48.84 -41.32 55.49
CA LYS A 23 -47.78 -40.32 55.77
C LYS A 23 -47.26 -39.62 54.51
N LEU A 24 -47.53 -40.15 53.30
CA LEU A 24 -47.14 -39.51 52.05
C LEU A 24 -48.03 -38.28 51.78
N PRO A 25 -47.46 -37.09 51.52
CA PRO A 25 -48.24 -35.90 51.17
C PRO A 25 -49.02 -36.16 49.87
N GLY A 26 -50.33 -35.89 49.89
CA GLY A 26 -51.25 -36.15 48.76
C GLY A 26 -51.95 -37.52 48.78
N SER A 27 -51.60 -38.43 49.70
CA SER A 27 -52.19 -39.77 49.82
C SER A 27 -53.71 -39.75 50.03
N ALA A 28 -54.24 -38.81 50.81
CA ALA A 28 -55.68 -38.65 51.04
C ALA A 28 -56.47 -38.33 49.75
N MET A 29 -55.84 -37.65 48.79
CA MET A 29 -56.46 -37.29 47.51
C MET A 29 -56.50 -38.52 46.57
N ILE A 30 -55.43 -39.33 46.57
CA ILE A 30 -55.35 -40.60 45.85
C ILE A 30 -56.39 -41.61 46.38
N VAL A 31 -56.53 -41.73 47.71
CA VAL A 31 -57.54 -42.62 48.31
C VAL A 31 -58.94 -42.20 47.92
N ARG A 32 -59.28 -40.89 47.98
CA ARG A 32 -60.59 -40.38 47.53
C ARG A 32 -60.82 -40.59 46.03
N TYR A 33 -59.80 -40.40 45.20
CA TYR A 33 -59.89 -40.66 43.76
C TYR A 33 -60.18 -42.13 43.46
N ILE A 34 -59.44 -43.05 44.10
CA ILE A 34 -59.66 -44.50 43.93
C ILE A 34 -61.06 -44.90 44.43
N GLN A 35 -61.49 -44.36 45.58
CA GLN A 35 -62.77 -44.69 46.19
C GLN A 35 -63.97 -44.14 45.38
N SER A 36 -63.82 -42.98 44.73
CA SER A 36 -64.84 -42.41 43.83
C SER A 36 -64.84 -43.02 42.43
N SER A 37 -63.67 -43.45 41.92
CA SER A 37 -63.53 -44.16 40.64
C SER A 37 -64.16 -45.56 40.71
N TYR A 38 -63.91 -46.30 41.80
CA TYR A 38 -64.43 -47.68 41.98
C TYR A 38 -65.95 -47.75 42.17
N GLN A 39 -66.59 -46.68 42.69
CA GLN A 39 -68.03 -46.67 42.95
C GLN A 39 -68.90 -46.60 41.67
N ASN A 40 -68.37 -46.04 40.57
CA ASN A 40 -69.20 -45.71 39.40
C ASN A 40 -68.91 -46.58 38.16
N ASP A 41 -67.70 -47.14 37.99
CA ASP A 41 -67.39 -48.07 36.90
C ASP A 41 -66.12 -48.91 37.20
N PRO A 42 -66.27 -50.17 37.64
CA PRO A 42 -65.13 -51.01 38.00
C PRO A 42 -64.25 -51.39 36.80
N VAL A 43 -64.79 -51.35 35.57
CA VAL A 43 -64.02 -51.66 34.35
C VAL A 43 -63.07 -50.51 34.02
N ARG A 44 -63.53 -49.27 34.21
CA ARG A 44 -62.70 -48.07 34.03
C ARG A 44 -61.53 -48.04 35.00
N SER A 45 -61.75 -48.31 36.28
CA SER A 45 -60.67 -48.33 37.28
C SER A 45 -59.64 -49.43 36.99
N ALA A 46 -60.07 -50.58 36.44
CA ALA A 46 -59.16 -51.63 36.01
C ALA A 46 -58.29 -51.21 34.81
N ILE A 47 -58.88 -50.53 33.81
CA ILE A 47 -58.14 -50.00 32.66
C ILE A 47 -57.16 -48.91 33.09
N GLU A 48 -57.57 -48.00 33.99
CA GLU A 48 -56.68 -46.97 34.55
C GLU A 48 -55.51 -47.59 35.33
N LEU A 49 -55.75 -48.65 36.12
CA LEU A 49 -54.69 -49.39 36.81
C LEU A 49 -53.73 -50.05 35.81
N VAL A 50 -54.25 -50.68 34.75
CA VAL A 50 -53.42 -51.27 33.69
C VAL A 50 -52.61 -50.21 32.96
N LEU A 51 -53.18 -49.03 32.69
CA LEU A 51 -52.47 -47.91 32.09
C LEU A 51 -51.39 -47.34 33.01
N VAL A 52 -51.64 -47.25 34.32
CA VAL A 52 -50.63 -46.83 35.30
C VAL A 52 -49.50 -47.86 35.40
N LEU A 53 -49.82 -49.15 35.45
CA LEU A 53 -48.81 -50.22 35.44
C LEU A 53 -48.02 -50.22 34.12
N PHE A 54 -48.69 -49.98 32.99
CA PHE A 54 -48.05 -49.83 31.69
C PHE A 54 -47.14 -48.59 31.66
N PHE A 55 -47.57 -47.46 32.22
CA PHE A 55 -46.80 -46.22 32.28
C PHE A 55 -45.58 -46.36 33.20
N ILE A 56 -45.72 -47.02 34.35
CA ILE A 56 -44.59 -47.37 35.24
C ILE A 56 -43.64 -48.33 34.52
N ARG A 57 -44.16 -49.35 33.84
CA ARG A 57 -43.34 -50.26 33.03
C ARG A 57 -42.62 -49.53 31.90
N TYR A 58 -43.28 -48.59 31.25
CA TYR A 58 -42.71 -47.77 30.17
C TYR A 58 -41.60 -46.85 30.69
N LEU A 59 -41.82 -46.16 31.83
CA LEU A 59 -40.81 -45.34 32.50
C LEU A 59 -39.60 -46.15 33.01
N MET A 60 -39.84 -47.37 33.50
CA MET A 60 -38.77 -48.26 33.97
C MET A 60 -38.15 -49.10 32.85
N SER A 61 -38.76 -49.12 31.66
CA SER A 61 -38.17 -49.77 30.50
C SER A 61 -37.12 -48.84 29.89
N PRO A 62 -35.90 -49.33 29.62
CA PRO A 62 -34.90 -48.51 28.97
C PRO A 62 -35.40 -48.07 27.59
N SER A 63 -35.20 -46.80 27.25
CA SER A 63 -35.66 -46.19 25.98
C SER A 63 -35.10 -46.87 24.72
N TYR A 64 -34.14 -47.78 24.87
CA TYR A 64 -33.57 -48.62 23.84
C TYR A 64 -33.34 -50.03 24.37
N SER A 65 -33.56 -51.04 23.52
CA SER A 65 -33.14 -52.40 23.79
C SER A 65 -31.62 -52.47 23.81
N THR A 66 -31.01 -52.52 24.99
CA THR A 66 -29.60 -52.90 25.17
C THR A 66 -29.46 -54.42 25.20
N HIS A 67 -30.19 -55.16 24.36
CA HIS A 67 -29.80 -56.53 24.06
C HIS A 67 -28.49 -56.50 23.26
N LYS A 68 -27.41 -56.29 24.01
CA LYS A 68 -26.03 -56.61 23.68
C LYS A 68 -26.01 -58.10 23.32
N GLN A 69 -26.13 -58.44 22.05
CA GLN A 69 -26.01 -59.83 21.64
C GLN A 69 -24.57 -60.33 21.57
N ASN A 70 -23.54 -59.49 21.73
CA ASN A 70 -22.13 -59.93 21.76
C ASN A 70 -21.27 -59.06 22.69
N PHE A 71 -21.46 -59.13 24.00
CA PHE A 71 -20.41 -58.70 24.95
C PHE A 71 -20.01 -59.90 25.78
N VAL A 72 -18.81 -60.40 25.52
CA VAL A 72 -18.16 -61.39 26.41
C VAL A 72 -17.96 -60.69 27.76
N LYS A 73 -18.45 -61.29 28.84
CA LYS A 73 -18.13 -60.82 30.20
C LYS A 73 -16.70 -61.24 30.50
N LEU A 74 -15.79 -60.29 30.40
CA LEU A 74 -14.37 -60.48 30.72
C LEU A 74 -14.20 -60.66 32.24
N GLN A 75 -13.27 -61.52 32.64
CA GLN A 75 -12.84 -61.65 34.04
C GLN A 75 -11.98 -60.44 34.44
N GLU A 76 -11.87 -60.13 35.73
CA GLU A 76 -11.08 -58.97 36.20
C GLU A 76 -9.61 -59.02 35.74
N GLY A 77 -9.01 -60.22 35.69
CA GLY A 77 -7.66 -60.41 35.15
C GLY A 77 -7.55 -60.19 33.63
N GLU A 78 -8.58 -60.55 32.85
CA GLU A 78 -8.61 -60.26 31.40
C GLU A 78 -8.79 -58.77 31.14
N ILE A 79 -9.48 -58.05 32.03
CA ILE A 79 -9.60 -56.59 31.97
C ILE A 79 -8.24 -55.95 32.27
N GLU A 80 -7.53 -56.40 33.30
CA GLU A 80 -6.17 -55.91 33.60
C GLU A 80 -5.20 -56.18 32.44
N GLU A 81 -5.24 -57.39 31.85
CA GLU A 81 -4.41 -57.73 30.70
C GLU A 81 -4.73 -56.87 29.47
N LEU A 82 -6.02 -56.61 29.19
CA LEU A 82 -6.42 -55.70 28.12
C LEU A 82 -6.04 -54.24 28.41
N ILE A 83 -6.03 -53.81 29.68
CA ILE A 83 -5.57 -52.46 30.06
C ILE A 83 -4.06 -52.35 29.87
N ASP A 84 -3.30 -53.38 30.25
CA ASP A 84 -1.85 -53.43 30.10
C ASP A 84 -1.42 -53.54 28.62
N GLU A 85 -2.20 -54.24 27.79
CA GLU A 85 -1.98 -54.33 26.33
C GLU A 85 -2.47 -53.08 25.57
N TRP A 86 -3.39 -52.30 26.15
CA TRP A 86 -3.98 -51.16 25.46
C TRP A 86 -3.00 -49.99 25.36
N THR A 87 -2.61 -49.69 24.12
CA THR A 87 -1.90 -48.46 23.79
C THR A 87 -2.88 -47.45 23.22
N PRO A 88 -3.07 -46.27 23.84
CA PRO A 88 -3.93 -45.25 23.27
C PRO A 88 -3.42 -44.85 21.89
N GLU A 89 -4.33 -44.75 20.92
CA GLU A 89 -4.00 -44.13 19.64
C GLU A 89 -3.48 -42.71 19.90
N PRO A 90 -2.39 -42.28 19.24
CA PRO A 90 -1.91 -40.92 19.33
C PRO A 90 -3.02 -39.93 18.97
N ILE A 91 -3.22 -38.90 19.79
CA ILE A 91 -4.23 -37.84 19.54
C ILE A 91 -3.96 -37.12 18.22
N VAL A 92 -2.70 -37.13 17.77
CA VAL A 92 -2.24 -36.52 16.52
C VAL A 92 -1.43 -37.56 15.76
N ALA A 93 -1.64 -37.64 14.45
CA ALA A 93 -0.82 -38.47 13.58
C ALA A 93 0.66 -38.04 13.62
N ASP A 94 1.56 -38.99 13.36
CA ASP A 94 2.98 -38.69 13.26
C ASP A 94 3.25 -37.68 12.13
N ARG A 95 4.21 -36.79 12.38
CA ARG A 95 4.58 -35.75 11.42
C ARG A 95 5.22 -36.39 10.20
N THR A 96 4.87 -35.88 9.03
CA THR A 96 5.58 -36.26 7.81
C THR A 96 6.97 -35.60 7.79
N ALA A 97 7.95 -36.23 7.14
CA ALA A 97 9.30 -35.67 7.00
C ALA A 97 9.31 -34.25 6.39
N VAL A 98 8.32 -33.94 5.53
CA VAL A 98 8.15 -32.60 4.94
C VAL A 98 7.69 -31.60 6.00
N GLU A 99 6.73 -31.96 6.85
CA GLU A 99 6.25 -31.08 7.93
C GLU A 99 7.32 -30.83 9.01
N GLU A 100 8.20 -31.80 9.27
CA GLU A 100 9.35 -31.60 10.15
C GLU A 100 10.31 -30.57 9.58
N ILE A 101 10.74 -30.75 8.32
CA ILE A 101 11.62 -29.81 7.62
C ILE A 101 10.99 -28.41 7.57
N GLU A 102 9.70 -28.33 7.26
CA GLU A 102 8.99 -27.04 7.23
C GLU A 102 9.01 -26.36 8.60
N ASN A 103 8.70 -27.08 9.68
CA ASN A 103 8.67 -26.51 11.03
C ASN A 103 10.05 -26.04 11.49
N GLU A 104 11.12 -26.76 11.15
CA GLU A 104 12.50 -26.35 11.47
C GLU A 104 12.90 -25.06 10.74
N ARG A 105 12.37 -24.83 9.54
CA ARG A 105 12.67 -23.65 8.71
C ARG A 105 11.78 -22.43 8.99
N LEU A 106 10.76 -22.55 9.85
CA LEU A 106 9.87 -21.44 10.14
C LEU A 106 10.61 -20.28 10.84
N PRO A 107 10.56 -19.05 10.28
CA PRO A 107 11.18 -17.91 10.94
C PRO A 107 10.41 -17.54 12.22
N VAL A 108 11.15 -17.37 13.32
CA VAL A 108 10.59 -16.93 14.60
C VAL A 108 10.71 -15.42 14.72
N ILE A 109 9.58 -14.74 14.90
CA ILE A 109 9.51 -13.29 15.13
C ILE A 109 9.76 -13.01 16.62
N VAL A 110 10.65 -12.07 16.91
CA VAL A 110 10.96 -11.62 18.27
C VAL A 110 10.53 -10.16 18.42
N GLY A 111 9.49 -9.92 19.23
CA GLY A 111 8.93 -8.60 19.48
C GLY A 111 7.56 -8.38 18.84
N PRO A 112 7.08 -7.12 18.73
CA PRO A 112 5.76 -6.83 18.19
C PRO A 112 5.68 -7.13 16.69
N THR A 113 4.52 -7.59 16.24
CA THR A 113 4.24 -7.80 14.82
C THR A 113 3.90 -6.48 14.14
N GLY A 114 4.51 -6.20 13.00
CA GLY A 114 4.21 -5.02 12.18
C GLY A 114 4.72 -5.19 10.76
N PRO A 115 4.71 -4.11 9.94
CA PRO A 115 5.25 -4.12 8.58
C PRO A 115 6.74 -4.50 8.53
N LYS A 116 7.51 -4.15 9.56
CA LYS A 116 8.90 -4.58 9.74
C LYS A 116 8.99 -5.39 11.03
N VAL A 117 9.55 -6.59 10.94
CA VAL A 117 9.67 -7.51 12.08
C VAL A 117 11.12 -7.90 12.31
N LYS A 118 11.49 -8.08 13.58
CA LYS A 118 12.80 -8.62 13.95
C LYS A 118 12.70 -10.13 14.10
N LEU A 119 13.61 -10.85 13.45
CA LEU A 119 13.70 -12.30 13.51
C LEU A 119 14.64 -12.74 14.63
N SER A 120 14.51 -13.99 15.07
CA SER A 120 15.37 -14.60 16.11
C SER A 120 16.86 -14.58 15.77
N ASN A 121 17.20 -14.59 14.48
CA ASN A 121 18.57 -14.46 13.97
C ASN A 121 19.11 -13.01 14.03
N GLY A 122 18.34 -12.05 14.57
CA GLY A 122 18.71 -10.65 14.69
C GLY A 122 18.45 -9.79 13.45
N ARG A 123 18.12 -10.38 12.30
CA ARG A 123 17.81 -9.65 11.07
C ARG A 123 16.42 -9.02 11.16
N THR A 124 16.26 -7.89 10.48
CA THR A 124 14.94 -7.25 10.28
C THR A 124 14.44 -7.61 8.89
N ALA A 125 13.17 -8.00 8.78
CA ALA A 125 12.54 -8.33 7.52
C ALA A 125 11.25 -7.54 7.33
N LEU A 126 10.93 -7.22 6.08
CA LEU A 126 9.64 -6.71 5.66
C LEU A 126 8.60 -7.84 5.75
N ASN A 127 7.51 -7.63 6.47
CA ASN A 127 6.48 -8.63 6.69
C ASN A 127 5.33 -8.47 5.71
N LEU A 128 5.32 -9.28 4.66
CA LEU A 128 4.22 -9.44 3.71
C LEU A 128 3.51 -10.80 3.89
N ALA A 129 3.63 -11.42 5.07
CA ALA A 129 2.99 -12.69 5.40
C ALA A 129 1.88 -12.52 6.47
N SER A 130 1.66 -11.29 6.95
CA SER A 130 0.69 -10.98 8.02
C SER A 130 -0.61 -10.43 7.46
N TYR A 131 -1.74 -10.78 8.09
CA TYR A 131 -3.07 -10.23 7.78
C TYR A 131 -3.33 -8.86 8.43
N ASN A 132 -2.31 -8.20 8.97
CA ASN A 132 -2.38 -6.89 9.59
C ASN A 132 -2.36 -5.77 8.53
N PHE A 133 -3.40 -5.71 7.70
CA PHE A 133 -3.46 -4.84 6.51
C PHE A 133 -3.34 -3.35 6.86
N TYR A 134 -3.92 -2.93 7.98
CA TYR A 134 -3.99 -1.52 8.40
C TYR A 134 -2.99 -1.13 9.50
N ASN A 135 -2.15 -2.07 9.92
CA ASN A 135 -1.24 -1.93 11.07
C ASN A 135 -1.94 -1.58 12.40
N PHE A 136 -3.16 -2.06 12.61
CA PHE A 136 -3.90 -1.84 13.86
C PHE A 136 -3.28 -2.55 15.06
N ASN A 137 -2.53 -3.65 14.87
CA ASN A 137 -1.79 -4.30 15.97
C ASN A 137 -0.81 -3.34 16.68
N SER A 138 -0.27 -2.33 15.98
CA SER A 138 0.66 -1.35 16.53
C SER A 138 -0.01 -0.01 16.88
N ASN A 139 -1.34 0.06 16.83
CA ASN A 139 -2.07 1.30 17.10
C ASN A 139 -2.14 1.56 18.62
N GLU A 140 -1.55 2.66 19.08
CA GLU A 140 -1.50 3.01 20.49
C GLU A 140 -2.89 3.31 21.09
N GLN A 141 -3.88 3.76 20.30
CA GLN A 141 -5.24 3.99 20.79
C GLN A 141 -5.93 2.67 21.17
N ILE A 142 -5.85 1.67 20.28
CA ILE A 142 -6.38 0.32 20.56
C ILE A 142 -5.67 -0.28 21.77
N LYS A 143 -4.34 -0.15 21.83
CA LYS A 143 -3.52 -0.70 22.92
C LYS A 143 -3.86 -0.08 24.28
N GLU A 144 -4.00 1.25 24.36
CA GLU A 144 -4.39 1.92 25.61
C GLU A 144 -5.78 1.48 26.06
N LYS A 145 -6.73 1.37 25.12
CA LYS A 145 -8.08 0.86 25.42
C LYS A 145 -8.07 -0.59 25.87
N ALA A 146 -7.21 -1.43 25.29
CA ALA A 146 -7.04 -2.83 25.69
C ALA A 146 -6.49 -2.93 27.12
N ILE A 147 -5.50 -2.10 27.47
CA ILE A 147 -4.96 -2.00 28.83
C ILE A 147 -6.04 -1.54 29.82
N GLN A 148 -6.82 -0.53 29.46
CA GLN A 148 -7.93 -0.06 30.29
C GLN A 148 -8.95 -1.18 30.54
N THR A 149 -9.33 -1.90 29.48
CA THR A 149 -10.28 -3.02 29.55
C THR A 149 -9.74 -4.15 30.42
N LEU A 150 -8.45 -4.50 30.27
CA LEU A 150 -7.79 -5.49 31.12
C LEU A 150 -7.79 -5.10 32.61
N ARG A 151 -7.59 -3.80 32.92
CA ARG A 151 -7.64 -3.30 34.30
C ARG A 151 -9.05 -3.38 34.90
N THR A 152 -10.09 -3.24 34.08
CA THR A 152 -11.49 -3.28 34.54
C THR A 152 -12.05 -4.69 34.62
N TYR A 153 -11.84 -5.52 33.61
CA TYR A 153 -12.51 -6.82 33.45
C TYR A 153 -11.57 -8.02 33.68
N GLY A 154 -10.27 -7.81 33.80
CA GLY A 154 -9.27 -8.87 33.84
C GLY A 154 -9.01 -9.49 32.45
N VAL A 155 -8.29 -10.62 32.43
CA VAL A 155 -7.84 -11.28 31.19
C VAL A 155 -9.00 -11.93 30.42
N GLY A 156 -10.00 -12.47 31.13
CA GLY A 156 -11.17 -13.08 30.51
C GLY A 156 -12.14 -13.64 31.54
N PRO A 157 -13.37 -13.99 31.11
CA PRO A 157 -14.44 -14.36 32.04
C PRO A 157 -14.38 -15.82 32.53
N CYS A 158 -13.53 -16.69 31.95
CA CYS A 158 -13.35 -18.09 32.36
C CYS A 158 -14.65 -18.92 32.45
N GLY A 159 -15.67 -18.54 31.69
CA GLY A 159 -16.97 -19.20 31.68
C GLY A 159 -17.66 -19.02 30.32
N PRO A 160 -18.60 -19.92 29.97
CA PRO A 160 -19.33 -19.82 28.72
C PRO A 160 -20.28 -18.62 28.71
N PRO A 161 -20.53 -18.00 27.54
CA PRO A 161 -21.46 -16.88 27.39
C PRO A 161 -22.84 -17.12 28.02
N GLN A 162 -23.38 -18.33 27.90
CA GLN A 162 -24.72 -18.70 28.39
C GLN A 162 -24.84 -18.77 29.93
N PHE A 163 -23.73 -18.69 30.65
CA PHE A 163 -23.72 -18.71 32.11
C PHE A 163 -23.32 -17.35 32.68
N TYR A 164 -22.10 -17.19 33.21
CA TYR A 164 -21.57 -15.90 33.68
C TYR A 164 -20.51 -15.31 32.73
N GLY A 165 -20.35 -15.86 31.52
CA GLY A 165 -19.31 -15.46 30.58
C GLY A 165 -19.56 -14.14 29.85
N THR A 166 -20.82 -13.73 29.73
CA THR A 166 -21.21 -12.51 28.99
C THR A 166 -20.97 -11.27 29.85
N GLN A 167 -20.44 -10.22 29.22
CA GLN A 167 -20.11 -8.93 29.82
C GLN A 167 -20.64 -7.83 28.91
N ASP A 168 -20.79 -6.62 29.42
CA ASP A 168 -21.24 -5.45 28.67
C ASP A 168 -20.39 -5.16 27.40
N VAL A 169 -19.08 -5.41 27.46
CA VAL A 169 -18.19 -5.28 26.29
C VAL A 169 -18.52 -6.27 25.17
N HIS A 170 -19.07 -7.44 25.49
CA HIS A 170 -19.49 -8.44 24.50
C HIS A 170 -20.76 -8.01 23.79
N GLU A 171 -21.77 -7.57 24.55
CA GLU A 171 -23.03 -7.06 24.00
C GLU A 171 -22.79 -5.82 23.15
N LYS A 172 -21.88 -4.95 23.59
CA LYS A 172 -21.47 -3.77 22.81
C LYS A 172 -20.81 -4.17 21.50
N ALA A 173 -19.86 -5.10 21.52
CA ALA A 173 -19.21 -5.57 20.29
C ALA A 173 -20.20 -6.25 19.33
N GLU A 174 -21.15 -7.04 19.83
CA GLU A 174 -22.26 -7.58 19.03
C GLU A 174 -23.10 -6.48 18.38
N SER A 175 -23.49 -5.45 19.15
CA SER A 175 -24.24 -4.29 18.65
C SER A 175 -23.46 -3.47 17.62
N ASP A 176 -22.17 -3.25 17.85
CA ASP A 176 -21.30 -2.49 16.95
C ASP A 176 -21.12 -3.22 15.61
N ILE A 177 -20.90 -4.55 15.62
CA ILE A 177 -20.83 -5.37 14.39
C ILE A 177 -22.17 -5.35 13.66
N ALA A 178 -23.28 -5.58 14.35
CA ALA A 178 -24.61 -5.60 13.74
C ALA A 178 -24.94 -4.25 13.06
N SER A 179 -24.65 -3.14 13.75
CA SER A 179 -24.85 -1.78 13.26
C SER A 179 -23.93 -1.44 12.08
N TYR A 180 -22.69 -1.92 12.12
CA TYR A 180 -21.72 -1.70 11.07
C TYR A 180 -22.11 -2.47 9.79
N LEU A 181 -22.51 -3.74 9.90
CA LEU A 181 -23.00 -4.55 8.77
C LEU A 181 -24.37 -4.08 8.25
N GLY A 182 -25.24 -3.56 9.11
CA GLY A 182 -26.63 -3.23 8.78
C GLY A 182 -27.60 -4.41 8.96
N THR A 183 -27.32 -5.30 9.92
CA THR A 183 -28.15 -6.47 10.27
C THR A 183 -28.91 -6.24 11.58
N GLU A 184 -29.92 -7.06 11.87
CA GLU A 184 -30.73 -6.90 13.09
C GLU A 184 -29.99 -7.31 14.37
N GLY A 185 -29.06 -8.26 14.27
CA GLY A 185 -28.29 -8.73 15.42
C GLY A 185 -27.04 -9.50 15.02
N CYS A 186 -26.17 -9.70 16.00
CA CYS A 186 -24.92 -10.43 15.88
C CYS A 186 -24.67 -11.26 17.15
N ILE A 187 -24.01 -12.40 17.00
CA ILE A 187 -23.51 -13.25 18.10
C ILE A 187 -22.01 -13.44 17.97
N LEU A 188 -21.28 -13.37 19.09
CA LEU A 188 -19.83 -13.58 19.13
C LEU A 188 -19.46 -15.02 19.48
N TYR A 189 -18.36 -15.48 18.88
CA TYR A 189 -17.71 -16.75 19.16
C TYR A 189 -16.25 -16.49 19.57
N ALA A 190 -15.77 -17.22 20.58
CA ALA A 190 -14.41 -17.04 21.11
C ALA A 190 -13.30 -17.44 20.12
N GLN A 191 -13.60 -18.30 19.14
CA GLN A 191 -12.65 -18.76 18.14
C GLN A 191 -13.26 -18.74 16.74
N THR A 192 -12.51 -18.20 15.77
CA THR A 192 -12.92 -18.09 14.36
C THR A 192 -13.25 -19.45 13.75
N PHE A 193 -12.35 -20.42 13.86
CA PHE A 193 -12.52 -21.77 13.29
C PHE A 193 -13.79 -22.47 13.83
N SER A 194 -14.10 -22.25 15.10
CA SER A 194 -15.26 -22.84 15.78
C SER A 194 -16.60 -22.21 15.37
N THR A 195 -16.56 -21.09 14.64
CA THR A 195 -17.75 -20.34 14.23
C THR A 195 -18.50 -21.10 13.15
N ALA A 196 -17.93 -21.28 11.95
CA ALA A 196 -18.60 -22.01 10.86
C ALA A 196 -18.94 -23.46 11.25
N THR A 197 -18.04 -24.11 12.00
CA THR A 197 -18.24 -25.48 12.49
C THR A 197 -19.38 -25.61 13.51
N SER A 198 -19.83 -24.52 14.12
CA SER A 198 -20.99 -24.51 15.05
C SER A 198 -22.25 -23.93 14.42
N VAL A 199 -22.13 -22.88 13.60
CA VAL A 199 -23.27 -22.22 12.94
C VAL A 199 -23.97 -23.19 11.98
N ILE A 200 -23.20 -23.88 11.12
CA ILE A 200 -23.77 -24.79 10.12
C ILE A 200 -24.61 -25.92 10.77
N PRO A 201 -24.09 -26.72 11.73
CA PRO A 201 -24.88 -27.79 12.35
C PRO A 201 -25.99 -27.28 13.29
N THR A 202 -25.94 -26.01 13.72
CA THR A 202 -27.04 -25.39 14.47
C THR A 202 -28.31 -25.38 13.62
N PHE A 203 -28.23 -24.93 12.37
CA PHE A 203 -29.38 -24.80 11.48
C PHE A 203 -29.61 -26.02 10.59
N CYS A 204 -28.54 -26.61 10.07
CA CYS A 204 -28.58 -27.74 9.13
C CYS A 204 -28.54 -29.06 9.90
N LYS A 205 -29.59 -29.87 9.75
CA LYS A 205 -29.72 -31.19 10.37
C LYS A 205 -29.71 -32.28 9.29
N ARG A 206 -29.59 -33.53 9.72
CA ARG A 206 -29.49 -34.74 8.85
C ARG A 206 -30.49 -34.86 7.69
N ARG A 207 -31.67 -34.23 7.78
CA ARG A 207 -32.71 -34.27 6.73
C ARG A 207 -32.66 -33.11 5.74
N ASP A 208 -31.88 -32.08 6.04
CA ASP A 208 -31.76 -30.89 5.21
C ASP A 208 -30.73 -31.11 4.10
N VAL A 209 -30.82 -30.26 3.07
CA VAL A 209 -29.91 -30.28 1.93
C VAL A 209 -29.02 -29.05 2.00
N ILE A 210 -27.71 -29.25 1.92
CA ILE A 210 -26.73 -28.17 1.82
C ILE A 210 -26.11 -28.24 0.43
N ILE A 211 -26.05 -27.11 -0.27
CA ILE A 211 -25.36 -26.96 -1.54
C ILE A 211 -24.14 -26.07 -1.28
N ALA A 212 -22.93 -26.63 -1.34
CA ALA A 212 -21.70 -25.92 -1.01
C ALA A 212 -20.83 -25.68 -2.25
N ASP A 213 -20.15 -24.53 -2.28
CA ASP A 213 -19.16 -24.22 -3.32
C ASP A 213 -17.96 -25.19 -3.21
N ALA A 214 -17.45 -25.67 -4.34
CA ALA A 214 -16.33 -26.61 -4.37
C ALA A 214 -15.05 -26.08 -3.71
N ALA A 215 -14.85 -24.76 -3.61
CA ALA A 215 -13.64 -24.12 -3.07
C ALA A 215 -13.77 -23.61 -1.64
N VAL A 216 -14.85 -23.94 -0.90
CA VAL A 216 -15.01 -23.44 0.48
C VAL A 216 -13.85 -23.85 1.40
N ASN A 217 -13.57 -22.97 2.36
CA ASN A 217 -12.49 -23.10 3.33
C ASN A 217 -12.64 -24.31 4.25
N TYR A 218 -11.54 -24.67 4.89
CA TYR A 218 -11.46 -25.87 5.72
C TYR A 218 -12.44 -25.85 6.91
N SER A 219 -12.70 -24.68 7.50
CA SER A 219 -13.64 -24.56 8.63
C SER A 219 -15.08 -24.86 8.21
N ILE A 220 -15.50 -24.36 7.04
CA ILE A 220 -16.80 -24.64 6.45
C ILE A 220 -16.94 -26.14 6.18
N ARG A 221 -15.92 -26.76 5.55
CA ARG A 221 -15.96 -28.21 5.26
C ARG A 221 -16.15 -29.06 6.51
N LYS A 222 -15.48 -28.70 7.61
CA LYS A 222 -15.69 -29.38 8.90
C LYS A 222 -17.09 -29.13 9.47
N GLY A 223 -17.64 -27.93 9.30
CA GLY A 223 -19.05 -27.67 9.64
C GLY A 223 -20.04 -28.49 8.82
N LEU A 224 -19.79 -28.67 7.52
CA LEU A 224 -20.59 -29.55 6.65
C LEU A 224 -20.55 -31.00 7.13
N GLU A 225 -19.36 -31.51 7.47
CA GLU A 225 -19.16 -32.85 8.02
C GLU A 225 -19.91 -33.06 9.35
N ILE A 226 -19.76 -32.12 10.29
CA ILE A 226 -20.42 -32.16 11.60
C ILE A 226 -21.96 -32.08 11.48
N SER A 227 -22.48 -31.36 10.48
CA SER A 227 -23.93 -31.22 10.26
C SER A 227 -24.64 -32.56 9.96
N ARG A 228 -23.90 -33.54 9.40
CA ARG A 228 -24.45 -34.82 8.91
C ARG A 228 -25.60 -34.65 7.91
N SER A 229 -25.72 -33.48 7.28
CA SER A 229 -26.76 -33.15 6.30
C SER A 229 -26.47 -33.79 4.94
N ASN A 230 -27.43 -33.76 4.01
CA ASN A 230 -27.20 -34.18 2.63
C ASN A 230 -26.46 -33.06 1.88
N VAL A 231 -25.15 -33.21 1.69
CA VAL A 231 -24.30 -32.22 1.02
C VAL A 231 -24.23 -32.49 -0.48
N LYS A 232 -24.51 -31.46 -1.27
CA LYS A 232 -24.32 -31.40 -2.73
C LYS A 232 -23.29 -30.31 -3.03
N TRP A 233 -22.53 -30.50 -4.10
CA TRP A 233 -21.48 -29.57 -4.52
C TRP A 233 -21.86 -28.93 -5.85
N PHE A 234 -21.46 -27.68 -6.04
CA PHE A 234 -21.46 -27.02 -7.35
C PHE A 234 -20.04 -26.52 -7.67
N LYS A 235 -19.76 -26.34 -8.96
CA LYS A 235 -18.44 -25.86 -9.42
C LYS A 235 -18.15 -24.47 -8.87
N HIS A 236 -16.90 -24.27 -8.46
CA HIS A 236 -16.46 -23.02 -7.85
C HIS A 236 -16.77 -21.80 -8.74
N GLY A 237 -17.47 -20.81 -8.17
CA GLY A 237 -17.83 -19.56 -8.85
C GLY A 237 -18.88 -19.70 -9.98
N ASP A 238 -19.31 -20.91 -10.33
CA ASP A 238 -20.26 -21.17 -11.42
C ASP A 238 -21.70 -21.23 -10.90
N LEU A 239 -22.39 -20.09 -10.97
CA LEU A 239 -23.78 -19.97 -10.52
C LEU A 239 -24.79 -20.62 -11.47
N ASP A 240 -24.42 -20.94 -12.71
CA ASP A 240 -25.26 -21.70 -13.62
C ASP A 240 -25.26 -23.19 -13.26
N ASP A 241 -24.09 -23.73 -12.85
CA ASP A 241 -24.00 -25.06 -12.26
C ASP A 241 -24.74 -25.14 -10.92
N LEU A 242 -24.65 -24.09 -10.08
CA LEU A 242 -25.48 -23.98 -8.87
C LEU A 242 -26.97 -24.07 -9.23
N GLU A 243 -27.43 -23.32 -10.24
CA GLU A 243 -28.83 -23.38 -10.68
C GLU A 243 -29.22 -24.79 -11.16
N ARG A 244 -28.33 -25.50 -11.88
CA ARG A 244 -28.56 -26.89 -12.29
C ARG A 244 -28.72 -27.82 -11.08
N VAL A 245 -27.86 -27.70 -10.06
CA VAL A 245 -27.95 -28.48 -8.82
C VAL A 245 -29.24 -28.16 -8.05
N LEU A 246 -29.61 -26.87 -7.95
CA LEU A 246 -30.84 -26.44 -7.30
C LEU A 246 -32.10 -27.00 -7.99
N LYS A 247 -32.14 -27.02 -9.32
CA LYS A 247 -33.22 -27.66 -10.09
C LYS A 247 -33.31 -29.16 -9.78
N ALA A 248 -32.18 -29.85 -9.72
CA ALA A 248 -32.15 -31.28 -9.39
C ALA A 248 -32.70 -31.55 -7.97
N VAL A 249 -32.26 -30.77 -6.98
CA VAL A 249 -32.75 -30.86 -5.60
C VAL A 249 -34.24 -30.55 -5.50
N ALA A 250 -34.73 -29.52 -6.21
CA ALA A 250 -36.15 -29.18 -6.24
C ALA A 250 -37.00 -30.31 -6.85
N ASN A 251 -36.51 -30.95 -7.92
CA ASN A 251 -37.18 -32.09 -8.56
C ASN A 251 -37.19 -33.34 -7.67
N GLU A 252 -36.07 -33.65 -6.98
CA GLU A 252 -36.00 -34.74 -6.01
C GLU A 252 -37.00 -34.53 -4.86
N GLN A 253 -37.09 -33.28 -4.37
CA GLN A 253 -38.00 -32.91 -3.29
C GLN A 253 -39.46 -33.05 -3.72
N ALA A 254 -39.81 -32.55 -4.91
CA ALA A 254 -41.16 -32.68 -5.49
C ALA A 254 -41.59 -34.15 -5.63
N LYS A 255 -40.65 -35.05 -6.00
CA LYS A 255 -40.90 -36.50 -6.07
C LYS A 255 -41.08 -37.14 -4.69
N SER A 256 -40.34 -36.71 -3.68
CA SER A 256 -40.41 -37.31 -2.34
C SER A 256 -41.64 -36.89 -1.53
N GLY A 257 -42.29 -35.77 -1.90
CA GLY A 257 -43.42 -35.17 -1.18
C GLY A 257 -43.07 -34.58 0.20
N LYS A 258 -41.80 -34.59 0.61
CA LYS A 258 -41.34 -34.08 1.91
C LYS A 258 -40.72 -32.70 1.77
N LEU A 259 -41.17 -31.76 2.59
CA LEU A 259 -40.56 -30.43 2.65
C LEU A 259 -39.23 -30.49 3.43
N THR A 260 -38.10 -30.25 2.77
CA THR A 260 -36.77 -30.15 3.39
C THR A 260 -36.25 -28.72 3.30
N ARG A 261 -35.46 -28.30 4.30
CA ARG A 261 -34.79 -26.99 4.25
C ARG A 261 -33.57 -27.10 3.37
N ARG A 262 -33.29 -26.01 2.63
CA ARG A 262 -32.20 -25.94 1.65
C ARG A 262 -31.31 -24.75 1.96
N PHE A 263 -30.01 -24.99 2.03
CA PHE A 263 -28.99 -24.00 2.35
C PHE A 263 -27.96 -23.96 1.23
N VAL A 264 -27.51 -22.78 0.86
CA VAL A 264 -26.30 -22.57 0.05
C VAL A 264 -25.22 -22.02 0.97
N VAL A 265 -24.02 -22.60 0.89
CA VAL A 265 -22.86 -22.17 1.67
C VAL A 265 -21.74 -21.77 0.72
N THR A 266 -21.27 -20.53 0.85
CA THR A 266 -20.20 -19.97 0.01
C THR A 266 -19.41 -18.90 0.78
N GLU A 267 -18.25 -18.53 0.26
CA GLU A 267 -17.44 -17.43 0.77
C GLU A 267 -17.72 -16.16 -0.02
N GLY A 268 -17.72 -15.01 0.66
CA GLY A 268 -17.72 -13.71 0.01
C GLY A 268 -16.39 -13.48 -0.69
N PHE A 269 -15.31 -13.72 0.06
CA PHE A 269 -13.94 -13.62 -0.41
C PHE A 269 -13.23 -14.94 -0.12
N PHE A 270 -12.89 -15.70 -1.16
CA PHE A 270 -12.33 -17.03 -0.99
C PHE A 270 -10.90 -16.97 -0.49
N GLU A 271 -10.63 -17.62 0.65
CA GLU A 271 -9.27 -17.72 1.22
C GLU A 271 -8.29 -18.40 0.26
N ILE A 272 -8.81 -19.35 -0.52
CA ILE A 272 -8.03 -20.31 -1.28
C ILE A 272 -7.68 -19.83 -2.69
N THR A 273 -8.66 -19.26 -3.38
CA THR A 273 -8.56 -18.83 -4.78
C THR A 273 -8.35 -17.33 -4.89
N GLY A 274 -8.73 -16.59 -3.84
CA GLY A 274 -8.58 -15.15 -3.75
C GLY A 274 -9.60 -14.37 -4.58
N ASP A 275 -10.59 -15.03 -5.17
CA ASP A 275 -11.67 -14.43 -5.95
C ASP A 275 -12.89 -14.13 -5.07
N VAL A 276 -13.95 -13.61 -5.71
CA VAL A 276 -15.12 -13.06 -5.03
C VAL A 276 -16.38 -13.62 -5.67
N THR A 277 -17.34 -14.06 -4.85
CA THR A 277 -18.62 -14.59 -5.35
C THR A 277 -19.52 -13.49 -5.94
N ASN A 278 -20.38 -13.85 -6.90
CA ASN A 278 -21.40 -12.94 -7.44
C ASN A 278 -22.66 -13.00 -6.57
N LEU A 279 -22.71 -12.14 -5.57
CA LEU A 279 -23.76 -12.10 -4.56
C LEU A 279 -25.13 -11.68 -5.12
N PRO A 280 -25.27 -10.67 -6.01
CA PRO A 280 -26.55 -10.32 -6.62
C PRO A 280 -27.22 -11.51 -7.31
N ARG A 281 -26.46 -12.25 -8.12
CA ARG A 281 -26.97 -13.44 -8.82
C ARG A 281 -27.33 -14.57 -7.85
N LEU A 282 -26.56 -14.74 -6.77
CA LEU A 282 -26.88 -15.71 -5.72
C LEU A 282 -28.19 -15.35 -5.00
N VAL A 283 -28.45 -14.07 -4.73
CA VAL A 283 -29.71 -13.58 -4.15
C VAL A 283 -30.90 -13.83 -5.09
N GLU A 284 -30.74 -13.60 -6.41
CA GLU A 284 -31.76 -13.95 -7.40
C GLU A 284 -32.14 -15.44 -7.34
N LEU A 285 -31.13 -16.32 -7.27
CA LEU A 285 -31.34 -17.77 -7.14
C LEU A 285 -31.99 -18.13 -5.81
N LYS A 286 -31.63 -17.43 -4.73
CA LYS A 286 -32.31 -17.57 -3.43
C LYS A 286 -33.80 -17.28 -3.56
N GLU A 287 -34.18 -16.18 -4.19
CA GLU A 287 -35.59 -15.82 -4.32
C GLU A 287 -36.36 -16.76 -5.25
N LYS A 288 -35.72 -17.24 -6.32
CA LYS A 288 -36.30 -18.17 -7.28
C LYS A 288 -36.54 -19.55 -6.68
N TYR A 289 -35.55 -20.10 -5.97
CA TYR A 289 -35.61 -21.47 -5.45
C TYR A 289 -35.99 -21.55 -3.96
N LYS A 290 -36.17 -20.43 -3.26
CA LYS A 290 -36.50 -20.36 -1.81
C LYS A 290 -35.50 -21.15 -0.96
N ILE A 291 -34.23 -20.77 -1.08
CA ILE A 291 -33.11 -21.32 -0.28
C ILE A 291 -32.64 -20.29 0.75
N ARG A 292 -31.82 -20.71 1.71
CA ARG A 292 -31.13 -19.81 2.64
C ARG A 292 -29.65 -19.72 2.29
N ILE A 293 -29.03 -18.57 2.50
CA ILE A 293 -27.61 -18.33 2.24
C ILE A 293 -26.86 -18.25 3.57
N ILE A 294 -25.79 -19.04 3.68
CA ILE A 294 -24.74 -18.87 4.68
C ILE A 294 -23.51 -18.34 3.95
N LEU A 295 -23.17 -17.08 4.20
CA LEU A 295 -22.07 -16.38 3.56
C LEU A 295 -20.93 -16.19 4.57
N ASP A 296 -19.73 -16.65 4.23
CA ASP A 296 -18.53 -16.38 5.04
C ASP A 296 -17.80 -15.14 4.50
N GLU A 297 -17.79 -14.07 5.30
CA GLU A 297 -17.19 -12.77 5.03
C GLU A 297 -15.85 -12.57 5.76
N THR A 298 -15.20 -13.65 6.22
CA THR A 298 -13.95 -13.60 7.01
C THR A 298 -12.86 -12.69 6.44
N TRP A 299 -12.66 -12.69 5.12
CA TRP A 299 -11.62 -11.88 4.47
C TRP A 299 -12.12 -10.62 3.76
N SER A 300 -13.43 -10.49 3.58
CA SER A 300 -14.08 -9.30 3.00
C SER A 300 -14.50 -8.29 4.04
N PHE A 301 -14.93 -8.72 5.22
CA PHE A 301 -15.32 -7.83 6.31
C PHE A 301 -14.14 -7.00 6.81
N GLY A 302 -14.32 -5.68 6.84
CA GLY A 302 -13.28 -4.70 7.12
C GLY A 302 -12.42 -4.31 5.90
N VAL A 303 -12.63 -4.91 4.72
CA VAL A 303 -11.77 -4.75 3.53
C VAL A 303 -12.56 -4.26 2.30
N LEU A 304 -13.59 -5.01 1.91
CA LEU A 304 -14.40 -4.72 0.72
C LEU A 304 -15.51 -3.71 1.03
N GLY A 305 -15.94 -3.00 -0.02
CA GLY A 305 -16.95 -1.95 0.09
C GLY A 305 -16.35 -0.60 0.48
N ARG A 306 -17.06 0.49 0.19
CA ARG A 306 -16.52 1.85 0.40
C ARG A 306 -16.11 2.08 1.85
N THR A 307 -16.89 1.58 2.81
CA THR A 307 -16.66 1.76 4.24
C THR A 307 -16.08 0.53 4.93
N GLY A 308 -15.91 -0.59 4.21
CA GLY A 308 -15.34 -1.83 4.75
C GLY A 308 -16.38 -2.82 5.27
N ARG A 309 -17.66 -2.70 4.89
CA ARG A 309 -18.72 -3.61 5.40
C ARG A 309 -18.69 -5.01 4.80
N GLY A 310 -17.86 -5.25 3.79
CA GLY A 310 -17.74 -6.54 3.14
C GLY A 310 -18.37 -6.58 1.76
N LEU A 311 -18.66 -7.79 1.29
CA LEU A 311 -19.11 -8.04 -0.06
C LEU A 311 -20.50 -7.47 -0.34
N THR A 312 -21.39 -7.53 0.64
CA THR A 312 -22.74 -6.94 0.57
C THR A 312 -22.70 -5.47 0.17
N GLU A 313 -21.85 -4.66 0.81
CA GLU A 313 -21.64 -3.25 0.41
C GLU A 313 -20.94 -3.12 -0.94
N ALA A 314 -19.93 -3.95 -1.22
CA ALA A 314 -19.16 -3.87 -2.47
C ALA A 314 -20.01 -4.11 -3.72
N GLN A 315 -21.01 -5.00 -3.63
CA GLN A 315 -21.90 -5.36 -4.75
C GLN A 315 -23.31 -4.76 -4.61
N ASN A 316 -23.52 -3.81 -3.69
CA ASN A 316 -24.80 -3.12 -3.43
C ASN A 316 -25.98 -4.09 -3.14
N VAL A 317 -25.73 -5.14 -2.37
CA VAL A 317 -26.74 -6.09 -1.90
C VAL A 317 -27.12 -5.73 -0.47
N ASP A 318 -28.42 -5.71 -0.18
CA ASP A 318 -28.90 -5.50 1.18
C ASP A 318 -28.45 -6.68 2.07
N PRO A 319 -27.70 -6.45 3.17
CA PRO A 319 -27.25 -7.51 4.06
C PRO A 319 -28.41 -8.37 4.61
N GLN A 320 -29.63 -7.83 4.72
CA GLN A 320 -30.81 -8.60 5.15
C GLN A 320 -31.25 -9.67 4.14
N GLN A 321 -30.81 -9.57 2.88
CA GLN A 321 -31.04 -10.61 1.87
C GLN A 321 -30.14 -11.84 2.08
N VAL A 322 -29.13 -11.76 2.95
CA VAL A 322 -28.29 -12.89 3.36
C VAL A 322 -28.74 -13.38 4.73
N ASP A 323 -29.10 -14.67 4.86
CA ASP A 323 -29.74 -15.17 6.09
C ASP A 323 -28.76 -15.27 7.27
N MET A 324 -27.52 -15.66 7.00
CA MET A 324 -26.44 -15.78 7.98
C MET A 324 -25.14 -15.31 7.36
N ILE A 325 -24.56 -14.27 7.96
CA ILE A 325 -23.23 -13.76 7.63
C ILE A 325 -22.28 -14.22 8.73
N ILE A 326 -21.31 -15.05 8.38
CA ILE A 326 -20.26 -15.54 9.29
C ILE A 326 -18.99 -14.74 9.00
N GLY A 327 -18.18 -14.44 10.02
CA GLY A 327 -16.89 -13.82 9.78
C GLY A 327 -15.91 -13.95 10.94
N SER A 328 -14.67 -13.56 10.67
CA SER A 328 -13.57 -13.52 11.63
C SER A 328 -13.41 -12.13 12.22
N LEU A 329 -13.01 -12.08 13.49
CA LEU A 329 -12.53 -10.86 14.15
C LEU A 329 -10.99 -10.75 14.07
N ALA A 330 -10.32 -11.84 13.68
CA ALA A 330 -8.88 -11.86 13.41
C ALA A 330 -8.59 -11.35 11.99
N GLY A 331 -7.37 -10.84 11.78
CA GLY A 331 -6.95 -10.27 10.49
C GLY A 331 -7.23 -8.76 10.44
N PRO A 332 -8.16 -8.28 9.59
CA PRO A 332 -8.43 -6.84 9.41
C PRO A 332 -8.74 -6.08 10.70
N LEU A 333 -9.47 -6.70 11.63
CA LEU A 333 -9.90 -6.07 12.89
C LEU A 333 -8.91 -6.25 14.04
N CYS A 334 -7.82 -7.01 13.84
CA CYS A 334 -6.72 -7.19 14.80
C CYS A 334 -7.16 -7.69 16.19
N ALA A 335 -8.30 -8.39 16.26
CA ALA A 335 -8.79 -9.07 17.46
C ALA A 335 -8.63 -10.59 17.31
N GLY A 336 -9.39 -11.35 18.10
CA GLY A 336 -9.52 -12.80 17.96
C GLY A 336 -10.98 -13.19 18.14
N GLY A 337 -11.37 -14.34 17.59
CA GLY A 337 -12.74 -14.83 17.60
C GLY A 337 -13.45 -14.71 16.26
N GLY A 338 -14.73 -15.05 16.24
CA GLY A 338 -15.58 -14.95 15.07
C GLY A 338 -16.96 -14.43 15.45
N PHE A 339 -17.79 -14.21 14.45
CA PHE A 339 -19.16 -13.73 14.63
C PHE A 339 -20.12 -14.39 13.64
N CYS A 340 -21.40 -14.38 14.00
CA CYS A 340 -22.49 -14.63 13.06
C CYS A 340 -23.52 -13.49 13.18
N ALA A 341 -23.82 -12.82 12.07
CA ALA A 341 -24.80 -11.76 11.97
C ALA A 341 -25.99 -12.19 11.10
N GLY A 342 -27.18 -11.69 11.42
CA GLY A 342 -28.42 -12.07 10.73
C GLY A 342 -29.65 -11.46 11.39
N SER A 343 -30.81 -12.09 11.21
CA SER A 343 -32.04 -11.69 11.88
C SER A 343 -32.00 -12.01 13.37
N LYS A 344 -32.80 -11.29 14.18
CA LYS A 344 -32.87 -11.50 15.62
C LYS A 344 -33.18 -12.96 15.99
N ASP A 345 -34.07 -13.61 15.24
CA ASP A 345 -34.44 -15.01 15.47
C ASP A 345 -33.27 -15.97 15.21
N VAL A 346 -32.45 -15.69 14.20
CA VAL A 346 -31.23 -16.46 13.89
C VAL A 346 -30.22 -16.34 15.02
N ILE A 347 -30.07 -15.15 15.60
CA ILE A 347 -29.15 -14.90 16.72
C ILE A 347 -29.62 -15.60 17.99
N GLU A 348 -30.89 -15.41 18.39
CA GLU A 348 -31.43 -16.02 19.61
C GLU A 348 -31.46 -17.54 19.54
N HIS A 349 -31.73 -18.12 18.36
CA HIS A 349 -31.65 -19.57 18.19
C HIS A 349 -30.24 -20.11 18.45
N GLN A 350 -29.21 -19.40 17.98
CA GLN A 350 -27.81 -19.80 18.18
C GLN A 350 -27.41 -19.76 19.65
N ARG A 351 -27.84 -18.76 20.42
CA ARG A 351 -27.51 -18.68 21.86
C ARG A 351 -27.92 -19.94 22.64
N ILE A 352 -29.02 -20.57 22.24
CA ILE A 352 -29.57 -21.76 22.91
C ILE A 352 -28.97 -23.06 22.37
N THR A 353 -28.61 -23.11 21.09
CA THR A 353 -28.36 -24.39 20.38
C THR A 353 -26.96 -24.55 19.81
N SER A 354 -26.16 -23.48 19.75
CA SER A 354 -24.82 -23.51 19.15
C SER A 354 -23.78 -24.08 20.11
N SER A 355 -23.15 -25.19 19.73
CA SER A 355 -22.20 -25.93 20.58
C SER A 355 -21.02 -25.08 21.04
N ALA A 356 -20.33 -24.35 20.16
CA ALA A 356 -19.19 -23.52 20.58
C ALA A 356 -19.60 -22.32 21.42
N TYR A 357 -20.86 -21.88 21.34
CA TYR A 357 -21.36 -20.79 22.19
C TYR A 357 -21.73 -21.31 23.59
N THR A 358 -22.32 -22.50 23.68
CA THR A 358 -22.75 -23.08 24.97
C THR A 358 -21.60 -23.74 25.74
N PHE A 359 -20.67 -24.40 25.04
CA PHE A 359 -19.66 -25.28 25.65
C PHE A 359 -18.21 -24.76 25.54
N SER A 360 -18.01 -23.51 25.09
CA SER A 360 -16.70 -22.85 25.10
C SER A 360 -16.74 -21.61 25.99
N ALA A 361 -15.58 -21.22 26.55
CA ALA A 361 -15.47 -19.98 27.29
C ALA A 361 -15.73 -18.78 26.36
N ALA A 362 -16.29 -17.70 26.90
CA ALA A 362 -16.55 -16.49 26.15
C ALA A 362 -15.23 -15.83 25.70
N LEU A 363 -15.34 -14.96 24.69
CA LEU A 363 -14.21 -14.21 24.18
C LEU A 363 -13.58 -13.38 25.32
N PRO A 364 -12.24 -13.21 25.37
CA PRO A 364 -11.63 -12.23 26.25
C PRO A 364 -12.18 -10.81 26.04
N ALA A 365 -12.52 -10.12 27.14
CA ALA A 365 -13.07 -8.76 27.15
C ALA A 365 -12.25 -7.77 26.29
N MET A 366 -10.92 -7.87 26.37
CA MET A 366 -10.00 -7.04 25.59
C MET A 366 -10.17 -7.23 24.09
N LEU A 367 -10.47 -8.44 23.60
CA LEU A 367 -10.62 -8.73 22.17
C LEU A 367 -11.98 -8.26 21.64
N ALA A 368 -13.03 -8.37 22.46
CA ALA A 368 -14.34 -7.80 22.14
C ALA A 368 -14.24 -6.26 21.99
N MET A 369 -13.58 -5.60 22.95
CA MET A 369 -13.34 -4.15 22.89
C MET A 369 -12.45 -3.78 21.68
N THR A 370 -11.37 -4.51 21.42
CA THR A 370 -10.50 -4.26 20.25
C THR A 370 -11.30 -4.30 18.95
N THR A 371 -12.26 -5.23 18.83
CA THR A 371 -13.15 -5.29 17.67
C THR A 371 -13.96 -4.00 17.50
N SER A 372 -14.62 -3.54 18.56
CA SER A 372 -15.39 -2.29 18.55
C SER A 372 -14.52 -1.07 18.18
N GLU A 373 -13.31 -0.96 18.75
CA GLU A 373 -12.43 0.19 18.47
C GLU A 373 -11.86 0.13 17.05
N SER A 374 -11.51 -1.07 16.54
CA SER A 374 -11.08 -1.26 15.15
C SER A 374 -12.17 -0.85 14.16
N LEU A 375 -13.43 -1.24 14.39
CA LEU A 375 -14.56 -0.83 13.54
C LEU A 375 -14.76 0.68 13.57
N LYS A 376 -14.68 1.29 14.76
CA LYS A 376 -14.78 2.74 14.92
C LYS A 376 -13.66 3.49 14.19
N LEU A 377 -12.43 2.96 14.20
CA LEU A 377 -11.32 3.52 13.43
C LEU A 377 -11.59 3.46 11.93
N LEU A 378 -12.06 2.33 11.41
CA LEU A 378 -12.45 2.19 10.01
C LEU A 378 -13.57 3.17 9.60
N GLN A 379 -14.53 3.44 10.50
CA GLN A 379 -15.58 4.43 10.25
C GLN A 379 -15.07 5.87 10.28
N SER A 380 -14.19 6.19 11.23
CA SER A 380 -13.69 7.56 11.43
C SER A 380 -12.61 7.96 10.42
N ASN A 381 -11.88 7.00 9.87
CA ASN A 381 -10.77 7.24 8.93
C ASN A 381 -10.88 6.31 7.70
N PRO A 382 -11.75 6.64 6.73
CA PRO A 382 -11.92 5.83 5.52
C PRO A 382 -10.70 5.88 4.58
N ASP A 383 -9.80 6.86 4.73
CA ASP A 383 -8.62 7.02 3.89
C ASP A 383 -7.66 5.83 4.02
N ILE A 384 -7.67 5.13 5.17
CA ILE A 384 -6.89 3.91 5.40
C ILE A 384 -7.25 2.81 4.38
N LEU A 385 -8.55 2.69 4.04
CA LEU A 385 -9.02 1.72 3.03
C LEU A 385 -8.57 2.13 1.63
N VAL A 386 -8.62 3.44 1.32
CA VAL A 386 -8.16 3.97 0.03
C VAL A 386 -6.67 3.73 -0.15
N GLN A 387 -5.86 4.07 0.86
CA GLN A 387 -4.42 3.83 0.86
C GLN A 387 -4.08 2.35 0.71
N CYS A 388 -4.81 1.46 1.40
CA CYS A 388 -4.65 0.02 1.23
C CYS A 388 -4.90 -0.42 -0.22
N ARG A 389 -5.98 0.06 -0.85
CA ARG A 389 -6.29 -0.25 -2.26
C ARG A 389 -5.23 0.28 -3.22
N GLU A 390 -4.68 1.46 -2.97
CA GLU A 390 -3.57 2.01 -3.75
C GLU A 390 -2.32 1.13 -3.63
N SER A 391 -1.97 0.70 -2.41
CA SER A 391 -0.86 -0.23 -2.19
C SER A 391 -1.09 -1.57 -2.88
N ILE A 392 -2.33 -2.09 -2.88
CA ILE A 392 -2.70 -3.33 -3.57
C ILE A 392 -2.49 -3.18 -5.08
N ARG A 393 -3.03 -2.11 -5.69
CA ARG A 393 -2.86 -1.84 -7.13
C ARG A 393 -1.39 -1.66 -7.51
N ALA A 394 -0.64 -0.92 -6.69
CA ALA A 394 0.79 -0.71 -6.91
C ALA A 394 1.56 -2.03 -6.87
N MET A 395 1.33 -2.87 -5.85
CA MET A 395 1.97 -4.18 -5.72
C MET A 395 1.57 -5.12 -6.86
N ARG A 396 0.28 -5.19 -7.19
CA ARG A 396 -0.23 -6.03 -8.28
C ARG A 396 0.42 -5.66 -9.61
N ALA A 397 0.50 -4.38 -9.95
CA ALA A 397 1.12 -3.91 -11.20
C ALA A 397 2.62 -4.25 -11.30
N GLN A 398 3.31 -4.49 -10.17
CA GLN A 398 4.70 -4.96 -10.19
C GLN A 398 4.84 -6.47 -10.44
N LEU A 399 3.83 -7.26 -10.08
CA LEU A 399 3.87 -8.72 -10.11
C LEU A 399 3.19 -9.30 -11.36
N ASP A 400 2.06 -8.73 -11.77
CA ASP A 400 1.18 -9.20 -12.86
C ASP A 400 0.66 -7.97 -13.64
N PRO A 401 0.93 -7.82 -14.95
CA PRO A 401 1.40 -8.82 -15.92
C PRO A 401 2.91 -8.91 -16.12
N ARG A 402 3.73 -8.28 -15.26
CA ARG A 402 5.19 -8.23 -15.45
C ARG A 402 5.89 -9.58 -15.38
N SER A 403 5.33 -10.54 -14.65
CA SER A 403 5.90 -11.89 -14.57
C SER A 403 5.42 -12.77 -15.72
N ASP A 404 6.37 -13.40 -16.41
CA ASP A 404 6.07 -14.44 -17.40
C ASP A 404 5.61 -15.76 -16.74
N TRP A 405 5.86 -15.95 -15.45
CA TRP A 405 5.73 -17.25 -14.77
C TRP A 405 4.50 -17.37 -13.88
N VAL A 406 4.07 -16.27 -13.24
CA VAL A 406 2.95 -16.29 -12.30
C VAL A 406 1.84 -15.35 -12.74
N VAL A 407 0.62 -15.66 -12.30
CA VAL A 407 -0.58 -14.84 -12.48
C VAL A 407 -1.25 -14.64 -11.13
N CYS A 408 -1.79 -13.45 -10.88
CA CYS A 408 -2.52 -13.17 -9.66
C CYS A 408 -3.99 -13.56 -9.83
N THR A 409 -4.43 -14.62 -9.14
CA THR A 409 -5.83 -15.07 -9.18
C THR A 409 -6.75 -14.22 -8.31
N SER A 410 -6.17 -13.49 -7.35
CA SER A 410 -6.96 -12.70 -6.42
C SER A 410 -7.74 -11.57 -7.10
N ALA A 411 -8.88 -11.18 -6.54
CA ALA A 411 -9.63 -9.99 -6.97
C ALA A 411 -8.82 -8.70 -6.82
N VAL A 412 -9.21 -7.65 -7.56
CA VAL A 412 -8.42 -6.40 -7.69
C VAL A 412 -8.20 -5.70 -6.35
N ASP A 413 -9.21 -5.68 -5.49
CA ASP A 413 -9.15 -5.06 -4.16
C ASP A 413 -8.78 -6.06 -3.04
N ASN A 414 -8.26 -7.26 -3.39
CA ASN A 414 -7.81 -8.24 -2.40
C ASN A 414 -6.44 -7.85 -1.82
N PRO A 415 -6.32 -7.61 -0.50
CA PRO A 415 -5.02 -7.42 0.14
C PRO A 415 -4.18 -8.70 0.18
N ILE A 416 -4.80 -9.88 0.03
CA ILE A 416 -4.14 -11.18 -0.05
C ILE A 416 -3.96 -11.54 -1.52
N LEU A 417 -2.78 -11.25 -2.05
CA LEU A 417 -2.41 -11.59 -3.42
C LEU A 417 -1.93 -13.04 -3.47
N LEU A 418 -2.69 -13.88 -4.17
CA LEU A 418 -2.35 -15.26 -4.47
C LEU A 418 -1.76 -15.32 -5.87
N LEU A 419 -0.49 -15.73 -5.95
CA LEU A 419 0.24 -15.89 -7.19
C LEU A 419 0.34 -17.38 -7.51
N VAL A 420 -0.32 -17.78 -8.60
CA VAL A 420 -0.31 -19.15 -9.10
C VAL A 420 0.60 -19.22 -10.32
N ILE A 421 1.30 -20.34 -10.49
CA ILE A 421 2.13 -20.57 -11.68
C ILE A 421 1.22 -20.71 -12.90
N LYS A 422 1.54 -20.00 -13.99
CA LYS A 422 0.72 -20.03 -15.20
C LYS A 422 0.59 -21.46 -15.75
N PRO A 423 -0.60 -21.88 -16.20
CA PRO A 423 -0.82 -23.21 -16.77
C PRO A 423 0.12 -23.52 -17.95
N GLU A 424 0.50 -22.52 -18.76
CA GLU A 424 1.44 -22.73 -19.87
C GLU A 424 2.81 -23.20 -19.38
N VAL A 425 3.30 -22.64 -18.27
CA VAL A 425 4.59 -22.98 -17.67
C VAL A 425 4.55 -24.37 -17.05
N VAL A 426 3.48 -24.68 -16.30
CA VAL A 426 3.27 -26.00 -15.71
C VAL A 426 3.23 -27.08 -16.79
N ASN A 427 2.48 -26.85 -17.87
CA ASN A 427 2.35 -27.78 -18.99
C ASN A 427 3.67 -27.94 -19.78
N ALA A 428 4.39 -26.85 -20.02
CA ALA A 428 5.68 -26.88 -20.71
C ALA A 428 6.75 -27.66 -19.93
N LYS A 429 6.74 -27.56 -18.60
CA LYS A 429 7.69 -28.24 -17.71
C LYS A 429 7.20 -29.62 -17.22
N ARG A 430 5.92 -29.95 -17.43
CA ARG A 430 5.25 -31.16 -16.95
C ARG A 430 5.34 -31.33 -15.42
N TRP A 431 5.17 -30.24 -14.69
CA TRP A 431 5.30 -30.24 -13.24
C TRP A 431 4.07 -30.81 -12.54
N THR A 432 4.32 -31.59 -11.49
CA THR A 432 3.30 -32.04 -10.55
C THR A 432 2.97 -30.94 -9.53
N ALA A 433 1.90 -31.12 -8.75
CA ALA A 433 1.57 -30.19 -7.65
C ALA A 433 2.71 -30.11 -6.61
N ASP A 434 3.39 -31.24 -6.33
CA ASP A 434 4.52 -31.27 -5.40
C ASP A 434 5.75 -30.53 -5.95
N ASP A 435 5.99 -30.58 -7.26
CA ASP A 435 7.09 -29.82 -7.88
C ASP A 435 6.84 -28.32 -7.80
N GLN A 436 5.58 -27.90 -8.00
CA GLN A 436 5.16 -26.52 -7.81
C GLN A 436 5.35 -26.10 -6.35
N GLU A 437 4.91 -26.91 -5.37
CA GLU A 437 5.09 -26.60 -3.95
C GLU A 437 6.56 -26.42 -3.56
N LYS A 438 7.47 -27.26 -4.08
CA LYS A 438 8.92 -27.12 -3.84
C LYS A 438 9.46 -25.82 -4.39
N LEU A 439 9.13 -25.47 -5.63
CA LEU A 439 9.56 -24.20 -6.24
C LEU A 439 9.05 -22.99 -5.45
N LEU A 440 7.79 -23.00 -5.06
CA LEU A 440 7.21 -21.90 -4.28
C LEU A 440 7.86 -21.81 -2.88
N MET A 441 8.25 -22.95 -2.28
CA MET A 441 9.02 -22.97 -1.03
C MET A 441 10.40 -22.35 -1.21
N GLU A 442 11.12 -22.66 -2.29
CA GLU A 442 12.40 -22.03 -2.62
C GLU A 442 12.24 -20.50 -2.81
N CYS A 443 11.17 -20.05 -3.46
CA CYS A 443 10.86 -18.61 -3.58
C CYS A 443 10.63 -17.94 -2.22
N VAL A 444 9.97 -18.61 -1.27
CA VAL A 444 9.77 -18.10 0.10
C VAL A 444 11.11 -17.97 0.82
N GLU A 445 11.99 -18.96 0.70
CA GLU A 445 13.31 -18.97 1.32
C GLU A 445 14.22 -17.87 0.75
N GLU A 446 14.26 -17.74 -0.57
CA GLU A 446 15.05 -16.70 -1.25
C GLU A 446 14.52 -15.29 -0.93
N SER A 447 13.20 -15.12 -0.85
CA SER A 447 12.60 -13.85 -0.44
C SER A 447 13.01 -13.47 0.99
N LEU A 448 12.98 -14.44 1.92
CA LEU A 448 13.39 -14.23 3.30
C LEU A 448 14.89 -13.93 3.41
N ALA A 449 15.73 -14.59 2.61
CA ALA A 449 17.16 -14.29 2.52
C ALA A 449 17.42 -12.85 2.06
N ASN A 450 16.57 -12.32 1.18
CA ASN A 450 16.57 -10.93 0.71
C ASN A 450 15.86 -9.95 1.67
N GLY A 451 15.43 -10.40 2.85
CA GLY A 451 14.82 -9.54 3.88
C GLY A 451 13.32 -9.29 3.68
N VAL A 452 12.64 -10.09 2.86
CA VAL A 452 11.18 -10.01 2.63
C VAL A 452 10.52 -11.31 3.05
N MET A 453 9.67 -11.25 4.06
CA MET A 453 8.93 -12.41 4.57
C MET A 453 7.59 -12.52 3.85
N ILE A 454 7.46 -13.53 2.99
CA ILE A 454 6.22 -13.97 2.35
C ILE A 454 5.91 -15.40 2.79
N THR A 455 4.78 -15.94 2.36
CA THR A 455 4.43 -17.35 2.64
C THR A 455 3.78 -17.99 1.43
N ARG A 456 3.46 -19.28 1.52
CA ARG A 456 2.70 -20.01 0.52
C ARG A 456 1.35 -20.42 1.08
N LEU A 457 0.40 -20.71 0.20
CA LEU A 457 -0.86 -21.31 0.58
C LEU A 457 -0.61 -22.74 1.07
N LYS A 458 -1.13 -23.10 2.25
CA LYS A 458 -1.06 -24.48 2.75
C LYS A 458 -2.18 -25.30 2.11
N THR A 459 -1.79 -26.12 1.14
CA THR A 459 -2.67 -26.94 0.28
C THR A 459 -3.12 -28.25 0.94
N ARG A 460 -2.31 -28.81 1.83
CA ARG A 460 -2.50 -30.16 2.41
C ARG A 460 -3.51 -30.33 3.57
N PRO A 461 -3.97 -29.31 4.33
CA PRO A 461 -5.00 -29.51 5.37
C PRO A 461 -6.32 -30.10 4.82
N TYR A 462 -6.59 -29.94 3.53
CA TYR A 462 -7.81 -30.38 2.86
C TYR A 462 -7.88 -31.90 2.61
N ALA A 463 -6.77 -32.64 2.71
CA ALA A 463 -6.73 -34.07 2.39
C ALA A 463 -7.64 -34.93 3.29
N ASN A 464 -7.91 -34.48 4.52
CA ASN A 464 -8.71 -35.20 5.52
C ASN A 464 -10.11 -34.59 5.77
N ALA A 465 -10.58 -33.67 4.90
CA ALA A 465 -11.92 -33.11 4.95
C ALA A 465 -12.81 -33.73 3.88
N ILE A 466 -14.14 -33.58 4.01
CA ILE A 466 -15.07 -33.92 2.92
C ILE A 466 -14.63 -33.13 1.66
N ALA A 467 -14.19 -33.88 0.65
CA ALA A 467 -13.82 -33.35 -0.64
C ALA A 467 -15.05 -33.20 -1.54
N ALA A 468 -15.02 -32.16 -2.39
CA ALA A 468 -15.92 -32.10 -3.53
C ALA A 468 -15.55 -33.24 -4.50
N PRO A 469 -16.51 -33.82 -5.26
CA PRO A 469 -16.21 -34.89 -6.22
C PRO A 469 -15.17 -34.44 -7.26
N ASN A 470 -14.36 -35.41 -7.73
CA ASN A 470 -13.15 -35.46 -8.59
C ASN A 470 -12.74 -34.32 -9.55
N ASP A 471 -13.49 -33.23 -9.73
CA ASP A 471 -13.23 -32.21 -10.76
C ASP A 471 -12.53 -30.94 -10.23
N TRP A 472 -12.42 -30.73 -8.91
CA TRP A 472 -11.80 -29.53 -8.35
C TRP A 472 -10.56 -29.84 -7.51
N THR A 473 -9.42 -29.27 -7.90
CA THR A 473 -8.13 -29.44 -7.21
C THR A 473 -7.57 -28.09 -6.78
N LEU A 474 -7.09 -28.05 -5.54
CA LEU A 474 -6.43 -26.87 -4.99
C LEU A 474 -5.07 -26.63 -5.67
N GLN A 475 -4.89 -25.43 -6.24
CA GLN A 475 -3.66 -24.98 -6.87
C GLN A 475 -2.65 -24.47 -5.82
N PRO A 476 -1.37 -24.89 -5.86
CA PRO A 476 -0.31 -24.27 -5.07
C PRO A 476 -0.12 -22.79 -5.44
N ALA A 477 0.02 -21.93 -4.44
CA ALA A 477 0.17 -20.49 -4.65
C ALA A 477 1.16 -19.85 -3.66
N LEU A 478 1.88 -18.83 -4.11
CA LEU A 478 2.55 -17.88 -3.20
C LEU A 478 1.50 -16.90 -2.67
N LYS A 479 1.57 -16.60 -1.37
CA LYS A 479 0.67 -15.68 -0.69
C LYS A 479 1.45 -14.46 -0.20
N ILE A 480 1.05 -13.31 -0.73
CA ILE A 480 1.60 -11.99 -0.39
C ILE A 480 0.47 -11.14 0.19
N CYS A 481 0.61 -10.75 1.45
CA CYS A 481 -0.32 -9.88 2.15
C CYS A 481 0.18 -8.44 2.09
N VAL A 482 -0.57 -7.56 1.43
CA VAL A 482 -0.26 -6.14 1.29
C VAL A 482 -0.69 -5.38 2.55
N THR A 483 0.12 -4.43 2.99
CA THR A 483 -0.17 -3.55 4.13
C THR A 483 -0.16 -2.07 3.70
N SER A 484 -1.08 -1.28 4.24
CA SER A 484 -1.12 0.18 4.03
C SER A 484 -0.06 0.93 4.84
N ALA A 485 0.57 0.28 5.82
CA ALA A 485 1.53 0.92 6.72
C ALA A 485 2.95 0.99 6.18
N LEU A 486 3.19 0.58 4.94
CA LEU A 486 4.42 0.91 4.24
C LEU A 486 4.33 2.36 3.77
N SER A 487 4.94 3.26 4.54
CA SER A 487 5.04 4.66 4.14
C SER A 487 5.93 4.81 2.90
N LYS A 488 5.71 5.86 2.08
CA LYS A 488 6.64 6.21 0.98
C LYS A 488 8.09 6.29 1.48
N LYS A 489 8.29 6.82 2.68
CA LYS A 489 9.58 6.91 3.38
C LYS A 489 10.18 5.54 3.72
N ASP A 490 9.36 4.55 4.05
CA ASP A 490 9.83 3.18 4.30
C ASP A 490 10.26 2.47 3.02
N ILE A 491 9.56 2.75 1.91
CA ILE A 491 9.91 2.25 0.58
C ILE A 491 11.23 2.90 0.12
N GLU A 492 11.34 4.23 0.22
CA GLU A 492 12.57 4.97 -0.08
C GLU A 492 13.75 4.47 0.76
N LYS A 493 13.55 4.28 2.07
CA LYS A 493 14.58 3.71 2.95
C LYS A 493 14.98 2.29 2.53
N ALA A 494 14.03 1.42 2.17
CA ALA A 494 14.33 0.07 1.72
C ALA A 494 15.08 0.05 0.37
N VAL A 495 14.74 0.97 -0.54
CA VAL A 495 15.49 1.17 -1.78
C VAL A 495 16.91 1.61 -1.49
N ASN A 496 17.10 2.58 -0.59
CA ASN A 496 18.41 3.06 -0.16
C ASN A 496 19.24 1.95 0.51
N ASP A 497 18.62 1.12 1.35
CA ASP A 497 19.24 -0.08 1.95
C ASP A 497 19.76 -1.05 0.88
N LYS A 498 18.99 -1.25 -0.19
CA LYS A 498 19.42 -2.12 -1.29
C LYS A 498 20.51 -1.50 -2.15
N LEU A 499 20.41 -0.19 -2.45
CA LEU A 499 21.44 0.53 -3.20
C LEU A 499 22.79 0.51 -2.47
N GLU A 500 22.78 0.73 -1.15
CA GLU A 500 23.98 0.60 -0.34
C GLU A 500 24.55 -0.82 -0.41
N SER A 501 23.71 -1.85 -0.27
CA SER A 501 24.15 -3.24 -0.39
C SER A 501 24.79 -3.54 -1.76
N ILE A 502 24.22 -3.02 -2.85
CA ILE A 502 24.75 -3.21 -4.21
C ILE A 502 26.11 -2.51 -4.36
N LEU A 503 26.21 -1.23 -3.98
CA LEU A 503 27.44 -0.45 -4.09
C LEU A 503 28.55 -1.00 -3.18
N ALA A 504 28.21 -1.39 -1.96
CA ALA A 504 29.13 -2.07 -1.04
C ALA A 504 29.60 -3.42 -1.62
N GLY A 505 28.70 -4.16 -2.28
CA GLY A 505 29.03 -5.39 -3.01
C GLY A 505 30.03 -5.18 -4.16
N PHE A 506 30.11 -3.97 -4.72
CA PHE A 506 31.14 -3.59 -5.70
C PHE A 506 32.45 -3.11 -5.07
N GLY A 507 32.54 -3.05 -3.73
CA GLY A 507 33.70 -2.54 -3.01
C GLY A 507 33.84 -1.01 -3.06
N VAL A 508 32.72 -0.30 -3.22
CA VAL A 508 32.65 1.18 -3.16
C VAL A 508 32.32 1.60 -1.73
N LYS A 509 32.94 2.69 -1.23
CA LYS A 509 32.60 3.26 0.08
C LYS A 509 31.30 4.05 -0.04
N VAL A 510 30.26 3.67 0.69
CA VAL A 510 28.93 4.29 0.60
C VAL A 510 28.71 5.22 1.78
N GLY A 511 28.11 6.38 1.52
CA GLY A 511 27.62 7.32 2.52
C GLY A 511 26.13 7.60 2.31
N ARG A 512 25.47 8.00 3.40
CA ARG A 512 24.07 8.46 3.38
C ARG A 512 23.97 9.84 4.01
N GLN A 513 22.97 10.59 3.55
CA GLN A 513 22.71 11.93 4.04
C GLN A 513 21.21 12.17 4.09
N ASN A 514 20.71 12.55 5.27
CA ASN A 514 19.32 12.98 5.43
C ASN A 514 19.23 14.50 5.26
N TYR A 515 18.17 14.96 4.61
CA TYR A 515 17.93 16.39 4.44
C TYR A 515 16.45 16.73 4.51
N THR A 516 16.19 17.95 4.96
CA THR A 516 14.91 18.65 4.92
C THR A 516 15.16 20.02 4.29
N TYR A 517 14.52 20.31 3.16
CA TYR A 517 14.64 21.57 2.45
C TYR A 517 13.29 22.28 2.38
N HIS A 518 13.27 23.57 2.66
CA HIS A 518 12.06 24.39 2.56
C HIS A 518 12.18 25.30 1.35
N SER A 519 11.33 25.10 0.33
CA SER A 519 11.30 25.93 -0.87
C SER A 519 9.86 26.25 -1.25
N ALA A 520 9.58 27.53 -1.55
CA ALA A 520 8.27 28.03 -1.96
C ALA A 520 7.07 27.59 -1.08
N GLY A 521 7.29 27.45 0.23
CA GLY A 521 6.25 27.02 1.19
C GLY A 521 5.99 25.51 1.22
N GLN A 522 6.73 24.71 0.46
CA GLN A 522 6.72 23.25 0.53
C GLN A 522 7.97 22.72 1.24
N GLU A 523 7.79 21.64 2.00
CA GLU A 523 8.86 20.94 2.70
C GLU A 523 9.22 19.66 1.94
N TYR A 524 10.46 19.61 1.45
CA TYR A 524 11.04 18.46 0.76
C TYR A 524 11.91 17.69 1.74
N THR A 525 11.63 16.41 1.95
CA THR A 525 12.43 15.56 2.83
C THR A 525 12.90 14.33 2.07
N GLY A 526 14.14 13.91 2.28
CA GLY A 526 14.72 12.78 1.58
C GLY A 526 16.00 12.27 2.23
N GLU A 527 16.48 11.14 1.71
CA GLU A 527 17.78 10.56 2.06
C GLU A 527 18.56 10.32 0.77
N ASN A 528 19.70 11.02 0.62
CA ASN A 528 20.64 10.82 -0.47
C ASN A 528 21.53 9.62 -0.18
N VAL A 529 21.78 8.80 -1.21
CA VAL A 529 22.80 7.74 -1.17
C VAL A 529 23.91 8.10 -2.15
N TYR A 530 25.16 7.99 -1.71
CA TYR A 530 26.30 8.23 -2.59
C TYR A 530 27.45 7.27 -2.33
N GLY A 531 28.23 6.98 -3.37
CA GLY A 531 29.39 6.10 -3.30
C GLY A 531 30.66 6.79 -3.77
N ILE A 532 31.77 6.62 -3.06
CA ILE A 532 33.09 7.14 -3.48
C ILE A 532 33.96 5.99 -3.98
N LEU A 533 34.32 6.07 -5.25
CA LEU A 533 35.27 5.20 -5.92
C LEU A 533 36.63 5.89 -5.94
N GLN A 534 37.54 5.39 -5.10
CA GLN A 534 38.90 5.93 -5.02
C GLN A 534 39.70 5.59 -6.28
N ALA A 535 40.35 6.60 -6.85
CA ALA A 535 41.20 6.46 -8.02
C ALA A 535 42.45 5.64 -7.69
N PRO A 536 42.80 4.63 -8.50
CA PRO A 536 43.99 3.82 -8.25
C PRO A 536 45.31 4.56 -8.52
N ARG A 537 45.29 5.67 -9.27
CA ARG A 537 46.48 6.48 -9.62
C ARG A 537 46.47 7.90 -9.05
N GLY A 538 45.53 8.21 -8.15
CA GLY A 538 45.34 9.57 -7.62
C GLY A 538 45.58 9.67 -6.12
N ASP A 539 45.93 10.87 -5.66
CA ASP A 539 46.17 11.19 -4.24
C ASP A 539 44.88 11.59 -3.49
N ALA A 540 43.70 11.30 -4.07
CA ALA A 540 42.37 11.68 -3.57
C ALA A 540 42.16 13.21 -3.34
N THR A 541 42.92 14.05 -4.06
CA THR A 541 42.86 15.52 -3.98
C THR A 541 41.80 16.14 -4.89
N GLU A 542 41.34 15.41 -5.91
CA GLU A 542 40.34 15.85 -6.88
C GLU A 542 39.30 14.76 -7.11
N ALA A 543 38.05 15.17 -7.37
CA ALA A 543 36.94 14.28 -7.61
C ALA A 543 36.02 14.75 -8.77
N ILE A 544 35.36 13.80 -9.42
CA ILE A 544 34.35 14.02 -10.47
C ILE A 544 33.05 13.35 -10.03
N VAL A 545 31.91 14.00 -10.27
CA VAL A 545 30.60 13.51 -9.79
C VAL A 545 29.76 12.97 -10.95
N LEU A 546 29.20 11.77 -10.78
CA LEU A 546 28.17 11.18 -11.62
C LEU A 546 26.84 11.19 -10.86
N VAL A 547 25.83 11.88 -11.38
CA VAL A 547 24.53 12.01 -10.70
C VAL A 547 23.44 11.29 -11.48
N ALA A 548 22.61 10.50 -10.81
CA ALA A 548 21.34 10.02 -11.35
C ALA A 548 20.26 10.05 -10.27
N ALA A 549 19.34 10.99 -10.39
CA ALA A 549 18.21 11.12 -9.47
C ALA A 549 17.16 10.03 -9.72
N TRP A 550 16.46 9.59 -8.68
CA TRP A 550 15.38 8.59 -8.79
C TRP A 550 14.19 9.12 -9.58
N LYS A 551 13.87 10.40 -9.38
CA LYS A 551 12.88 11.13 -10.16
C LYS A 551 13.58 12.14 -11.07
N SER A 552 13.22 12.11 -12.34
CA SER A 552 13.54 13.13 -13.34
C SER A 552 12.95 14.49 -12.94
N ILE A 553 13.35 15.56 -13.63
CA ILE A 553 12.71 16.87 -13.47
C ILE A 553 11.22 16.86 -13.81
N ASP A 554 10.78 15.98 -14.73
CA ASP A 554 9.38 15.78 -15.09
C ASP A 554 8.64 14.80 -14.14
N GLU A 555 9.20 14.56 -12.95
CA GLU A 555 8.71 13.62 -11.92
C GLU A 555 8.60 12.14 -12.36
N GLN A 556 9.16 11.79 -13.52
CA GLN A 556 9.20 10.40 -14.01
C GLN A 556 10.29 9.57 -13.32
N LEU A 557 10.09 8.25 -13.23
CA LEU A 557 11.08 7.34 -12.64
C LEU A 557 12.27 7.11 -13.58
N ASN A 558 13.45 7.57 -13.19
CA ASN A 558 14.70 7.48 -13.95
C ASN A 558 15.41 6.13 -13.77
N ARG A 559 14.74 5.04 -14.17
CA ARG A 559 15.26 3.68 -13.96
C ARG A 559 16.53 3.40 -14.75
N ASN A 560 16.55 3.78 -16.02
CA ASN A 560 17.69 3.52 -16.90
C ASN A 560 18.90 4.36 -16.48
N GLY A 561 18.70 5.60 -16.02
CA GLY A 561 19.79 6.41 -15.47
C GLY A 561 20.46 5.72 -14.27
N ILE A 562 19.68 5.22 -13.32
CA ILE A 562 20.22 4.55 -12.13
C ILE A 562 20.87 3.22 -12.47
N ALA A 563 20.24 2.41 -13.31
CA ALA A 563 20.82 1.16 -13.78
C ALA A 563 22.16 1.40 -14.50
N LEU A 564 22.24 2.47 -15.31
CA LEU A 564 23.45 2.87 -16.01
C LEU A 564 24.54 3.31 -15.02
N VAL A 565 24.23 4.14 -14.03
CA VAL A 565 25.18 4.56 -12.99
C VAL A 565 25.72 3.36 -12.20
N LEU A 566 24.86 2.44 -11.78
CA LEU A 566 25.30 1.22 -11.07
C LEU A 566 26.17 0.33 -11.94
N THR A 567 25.87 0.22 -13.23
CA THR A 567 26.67 -0.56 -14.19
C THR A 567 28.02 0.11 -14.44
N LEU A 568 28.04 1.43 -14.63
CA LEU A 568 29.26 2.23 -14.78
C LEU A 568 30.11 2.19 -13.51
N ALA A 569 29.52 2.21 -12.32
CA ALA A 569 30.23 2.06 -11.05
C ALA A 569 31.05 0.77 -11.01
N ARG A 570 30.41 -0.35 -11.38
CA ARG A 570 31.06 -1.66 -11.47
C ARG A 570 32.13 -1.68 -12.58
N TYR A 571 31.87 -1.01 -13.70
CA TYR A 571 32.82 -0.90 -14.81
C TYR A 571 34.04 -0.07 -14.41
N PHE A 572 33.88 1.16 -13.93
CA PHE A 572 34.96 2.06 -13.51
C PHE A 572 35.87 1.43 -12.47
N LYS A 573 35.30 0.66 -11.52
CA LYS A 573 36.09 -0.01 -10.47
C LYS A 573 37.08 -1.04 -11.02
N ARG A 574 36.79 -1.65 -12.17
CA ARG A 574 37.65 -2.67 -12.80
C ARG A 574 38.86 -2.08 -13.52
N TRP A 575 38.80 -0.80 -13.91
CA TRP A 575 39.83 -0.18 -14.73
C TRP A 575 40.75 0.71 -13.89
N SER A 576 42.05 0.63 -14.18
CA SER A 576 43.09 1.36 -13.42
C SER A 576 43.47 2.71 -14.03
N LEU A 577 42.63 3.28 -14.90
CA LEU A 577 42.95 4.48 -15.69
C LEU A 577 42.62 5.80 -14.99
N TRP A 578 41.88 5.76 -13.87
CA TRP A 578 41.41 6.95 -13.17
C TRP A 578 42.50 7.56 -12.28
N SER A 579 42.65 8.88 -12.36
CA SER A 579 43.54 9.73 -11.55
C SER A 579 42.76 10.62 -10.59
N LYS A 580 41.46 10.84 -10.83
CA LYS A 580 40.55 11.59 -9.94
C LYS A 580 39.51 10.64 -9.36
N ASP A 581 39.13 10.86 -8.09
CA ASP A 581 38.11 10.06 -7.43
C ASP A 581 36.76 10.24 -8.14
N ILE A 582 35.96 9.18 -8.21
CA ILE A 582 34.63 9.24 -8.83
C ILE A 582 33.57 9.12 -7.73
N ILE A 583 32.72 10.13 -7.62
CA ILE A 583 31.60 10.16 -6.71
C ILE A 583 30.34 9.81 -7.49
N LEU A 584 29.60 8.82 -7.02
CA LEU A 584 28.32 8.39 -7.58
C LEU A 584 27.23 8.93 -6.65
N LEU A 585 26.40 9.85 -7.11
CA LEU A 585 25.34 10.47 -6.31
C LEU A 585 23.96 10.02 -6.82
N LEU A 586 23.17 9.41 -5.93
CA LEU A 586 21.83 8.90 -6.20
C LEU A 586 20.82 9.61 -5.27
N PRO A 587 20.37 10.82 -5.62
CA PRO A 587 19.38 11.56 -4.85
C PRO A 587 17.95 11.06 -5.17
N PRO A 588 16.98 11.22 -4.26
CA PRO A 588 15.60 10.79 -4.52
C PRO A 588 14.88 11.70 -5.54
N ASP A 589 15.28 12.96 -5.63
CA ASP A 589 14.77 13.95 -6.58
C ASP A 589 15.91 14.68 -7.30
N SER A 590 15.61 15.26 -8.46
CA SER A 590 16.61 15.87 -9.34
C SER A 590 17.19 17.18 -8.79
N THR A 591 16.41 17.96 -8.05
CA THR A 591 16.77 19.33 -7.67
C THR A 591 17.19 19.46 -6.20
N THR A 592 16.30 19.16 -5.25
CA THR A 592 16.53 19.44 -3.82
C THR A 592 17.53 18.49 -3.19
N GLY A 593 17.49 17.20 -3.51
CA GLY A 593 18.43 16.21 -3.01
C GLY A 593 19.86 16.49 -3.46
N THR A 594 20.03 16.83 -4.73
CA THR A 594 21.35 17.22 -5.27
C THR A 594 21.88 18.48 -4.60
N GLN A 595 21.03 19.51 -4.45
CA GLN A 595 21.39 20.76 -3.75
C GLN A 595 21.86 20.49 -2.31
N ALA A 596 21.09 19.73 -1.54
CA ALA A 596 21.41 19.42 -0.15
C ALA A 596 22.74 18.65 -0.01
N TRP A 597 23.09 17.82 -0.99
CA TRP A 597 24.37 17.11 -1.00
C TRP A 597 25.53 18.05 -1.31
N VAL A 598 25.40 18.91 -2.32
CA VAL A 598 26.47 19.87 -2.71
C VAL A 598 26.71 20.89 -1.59
N ASP A 599 25.65 21.43 -0.99
CA ASP A 599 25.75 22.36 0.14
C ASP A 599 26.49 21.72 1.32
N ALA A 600 26.27 20.43 1.58
CA ALA A 600 26.97 19.71 2.63
C ALA A 600 28.41 19.33 2.26
N TYR A 601 28.70 19.11 0.98
CA TYR A 601 30.05 18.88 0.49
C TYR A 601 30.95 20.09 0.75
N HIS A 602 30.45 21.29 0.48
CA HIS A 602 31.14 22.57 0.67
C HIS A 602 30.97 23.20 2.07
N ASP A 603 30.39 22.48 3.03
CA ASP A 603 30.13 22.96 4.40
C ASP A 603 29.30 24.26 4.48
N ALA A 604 28.44 24.50 3.48
CA ALA A 604 27.57 25.66 3.35
C ALA A 604 26.12 25.40 3.81
N HIS A 605 25.89 24.33 4.59
CA HIS A 605 24.56 23.85 4.98
C HIS A 605 24.19 24.22 6.43
N ASP A 606 22.89 24.37 6.71
CA ASP A 606 22.41 24.43 8.10
C ASP A 606 22.31 23.02 8.69
N SER A 607 23.22 22.73 9.62
CA SER A 607 23.30 21.45 10.34
C SER A 607 21.99 21.01 11.04
N LYS A 608 21.03 21.91 11.26
CA LYS A 608 19.72 21.55 11.82
C LYS A 608 18.81 20.83 10.83
N HIS A 609 18.92 21.17 9.55
CA HIS A 609 18.01 20.70 8.51
C HIS A 609 18.68 19.72 7.54
N ILE A 610 19.99 19.83 7.35
CA ILE A 610 20.79 18.99 6.47
C ILE A 610 21.87 18.30 7.30
N SER A 611 21.98 16.97 7.21
CA SER A 611 23.06 16.25 7.89
C SER A 611 24.40 16.45 7.18
N PRO A 612 25.53 16.53 7.90
CA PRO A 612 26.85 16.57 7.29
C PRO A 612 27.20 15.26 6.59
N LEU A 613 28.10 15.32 5.60
CA LEU A 613 28.52 14.13 4.84
C LEU A 613 29.52 13.29 5.65
N PRO A 614 29.28 11.98 5.84
CA PRO A 614 30.21 11.10 6.57
C PRO A 614 31.50 10.81 5.80
N LEU A 615 31.45 10.91 4.47
CA LEU A 615 32.57 10.66 3.56
C LEU A 615 32.73 11.86 2.62
N LYS A 616 33.93 12.40 2.52
CA LYS A 616 34.32 13.42 1.54
C LYS A 616 35.53 12.94 0.74
N SER A 617 35.67 13.44 -0.48
CA SER A 617 36.88 13.28 -1.30
C SER A 617 37.48 14.68 -1.55
N GLY A 618 38.34 14.81 -2.55
CA GLY A 618 38.99 16.03 -2.95
C GLY A 618 38.06 17.10 -3.55
N ALA A 619 38.66 18.14 -4.12
CA ALA A 619 37.94 19.23 -4.77
C ALA A 619 37.17 18.73 -6.00
N LEU A 620 35.91 19.16 -6.14
CA LEU A 620 35.05 18.77 -7.26
C LEU A 620 35.52 19.49 -8.54
N GLN A 621 35.88 18.73 -9.56
CA GLN A 621 36.37 19.24 -10.84
C GLN A 621 35.26 19.40 -11.89
N GLY A 622 34.23 18.56 -11.80
CA GLY A 622 33.06 18.62 -12.68
C GLY A 622 32.02 17.57 -12.33
N ALA A 623 30.82 17.75 -12.83
CA ALA A 623 29.71 16.82 -12.63
C ALA A 623 28.95 16.52 -13.92
N ILE A 624 28.54 15.27 -14.10
CA ILE A 624 27.68 14.86 -15.20
C ILE A 624 26.46 14.19 -14.59
N ALA A 625 25.28 14.69 -14.93
CA ALA A 625 24.02 14.12 -14.49
C ALA A 625 23.35 13.36 -15.65
N ILE A 626 22.70 12.24 -15.34
CA ILE A 626 21.97 11.42 -16.30
C ILE A 626 20.49 11.49 -15.96
N ASP A 627 19.68 11.93 -16.91
CA ASP A 627 18.22 11.89 -16.83
C ASP A 627 17.66 11.04 -17.97
N TYR A 628 17.46 9.74 -17.72
CA TYR A 628 17.03 8.75 -18.70
C TYR A 628 15.81 7.94 -18.18
N PRO A 629 14.59 8.52 -18.23
CA PRO A 629 13.40 7.87 -17.70
C PRO A 629 12.73 6.85 -18.65
N HIS A 630 12.94 6.95 -19.96
CA HIS A 630 12.27 6.11 -20.96
C HIS A 630 13.02 4.78 -21.21
N GLU A 631 12.29 3.68 -21.42
CA GLU A 631 12.84 2.34 -21.72
C GLU A 631 13.06 2.10 -23.24
N GLN A 632 12.84 3.12 -24.07
CA GLN A 632 12.95 3.02 -25.52
C GLN A 632 14.30 3.52 -26.02
N ARG A 633 14.71 3.00 -27.18
CA ARG A 633 15.88 3.49 -27.91
C ARG A 633 15.70 4.93 -28.37
N TYR A 634 16.78 5.69 -28.40
CA TYR A 634 16.75 7.11 -28.70
C TYR A 634 17.50 7.49 -29.99
N HIS A 635 17.15 8.64 -30.54
CA HIS A 635 17.80 9.21 -31.73
C HIS A 635 18.76 10.35 -31.36
N GLU A 636 18.32 11.23 -30.45
CA GLU A 636 19.05 12.47 -30.11
C GLU A 636 19.42 12.50 -28.62
N LEU A 637 20.52 13.17 -28.31
CA LEU A 637 20.98 13.45 -26.96
C LEU A 637 20.82 14.94 -26.65
N HIS A 638 19.83 15.26 -25.82
CA HIS A 638 19.57 16.61 -25.34
C HIS A 638 20.55 16.96 -24.21
N ILE A 639 21.27 18.06 -24.36
CA ILE A 639 22.22 18.58 -23.37
C ILE A 639 21.56 19.76 -22.66
N ILE A 640 21.31 19.58 -21.36
CA ILE A 640 20.78 20.62 -20.47
C ILE A 640 21.94 21.22 -19.68
N TYR A 641 22.08 22.54 -19.74
CA TYR A 641 23.22 23.27 -19.17
C TYR A 641 22.79 24.53 -18.37
N ASP A 642 21.50 24.84 -18.30
CA ASP A 642 21.02 26.07 -17.66
C ASP A 642 21.07 25.95 -16.13
N GLY A 643 21.94 26.76 -15.51
CA GLY A 643 22.09 26.86 -14.07
C GLY A 643 21.07 27.78 -13.41
N THR A 644 21.08 27.78 -12.08
CA THR A 644 20.26 28.70 -11.29
C THR A 644 20.72 30.15 -11.47
N ASN A 645 19.78 31.10 -11.46
CA ASN A 645 20.06 32.54 -11.62
C ASN A 645 20.87 32.90 -12.88
N GLY A 646 20.69 32.16 -13.98
CA GLY A 646 21.32 32.45 -15.27
C GLY A 646 22.83 32.17 -15.30
N GLN A 647 23.36 31.42 -14.33
CA GLN A 647 24.73 30.95 -14.38
C GLN A 647 24.88 29.80 -15.38
N LEU A 648 26.01 29.77 -16.09
CA LEU A 648 26.29 28.79 -17.13
C LEU A 648 27.61 28.06 -16.85
N PRO A 649 27.71 26.76 -17.20
CA PRO A 649 28.97 26.03 -17.12
C PRO A 649 29.91 26.51 -18.22
N ASN A 650 31.19 26.18 -18.08
CA ASN A 650 32.19 26.46 -19.10
C ASN A 650 31.79 25.80 -20.44
N LEU A 651 31.83 26.58 -21.52
CA LEU A 651 31.46 26.15 -22.86
C LEU A 651 32.31 24.95 -23.36
N ASP A 652 33.54 24.82 -22.88
CA ASP A 652 34.45 23.73 -23.27
C ASP A 652 33.94 22.35 -22.80
N LEU A 653 33.19 22.30 -21.69
CA LEU A 653 32.52 21.07 -21.25
C LEU A 653 31.44 20.64 -22.25
N ILE A 654 30.63 21.59 -22.71
CA ILE A 654 29.58 21.34 -23.72
C ILE A 654 30.22 20.89 -25.03
N ASN A 655 31.24 21.61 -25.51
CA ASN A 655 31.95 21.28 -26.75
C ASN A 655 32.56 19.87 -26.70
N SER A 656 33.17 19.50 -25.57
CA SER A 656 33.76 18.17 -25.39
C SER A 656 32.70 17.08 -25.53
N ILE A 657 31.53 17.27 -24.94
CA ILE A 657 30.45 16.29 -24.95
C ILE A 657 29.77 16.20 -26.30
N VAL A 658 29.58 17.33 -26.98
CA VAL A 658 29.11 17.37 -28.38
C VAL A 658 30.07 16.61 -29.29
N ASN A 659 31.38 16.78 -29.12
CA ASN A 659 32.39 16.07 -29.91
C ASN A 659 32.45 14.58 -29.60
N ILE A 660 32.28 14.16 -28.35
CA ILE A 660 32.25 12.74 -27.96
C ILE A 660 30.98 12.06 -28.51
N ALA A 661 29.81 12.66 -28.28
CA ALA A 661 28.53 12.11 -28.72
C ALA A 661 28.44 12.07 -30.27
N GLY A 662 28.68 13.20 -30.94
CA GLY A 662 28.57 13.30 -32.40
C GLY A 662 29.73 12.67 -33.15
N GLY A 663 30.97 12.93 -32.72
CA GLY A 663 32.17 12.50 -33.44
C GLY A 663 32.52 11.04 -33.25
N GLN A 664 32.52 10.54 -32.01
CA GLN A 664 32.95 9.16 -31.71
C GLN A 664 31.78 8.16 -31.74
N MET A 665 30.59 8.57 -31.30
CA MET A 665 29.44 7.68 -31.13
C MET A 665 28.36 7.85 -32.22
N GLY A 666 28.45 8.90 -33.05
CA GLY A 666 27.50 9.18 -34.12
C GLY A 666 26.11 9.59 -33.62
N ILE A 667 25.99 10.05 -32.38
CA ILE A 667 24.73 10.47 -31.75
C ILE A 667 24.52 11.96 -32.00
N GLU A 668 23.36 12.32 -32.54
CA GLU A 668 23.00 13.72 -32.73
C GLU A 668 22.74 14.39 -31.37
N THR A 669 23.39 15.52 -31.11
CA THR A 669 23.13 16.34 -29.91
C THR A 669 22.19 17.50 -30.20
N THR A 670 21.38 17.87 -29.22
CA THR A 670 20.48 19.03 -29.25
C THR A 670 20.58 19.83 -27.96
N VAL A 671 20.16 21.09 -28.00
CA VAL A 671 20.13 22.03 -26.88
C VAL A 671 18.78 22.75 -26.87
N GLN A 672 18.33 23.22 -25.70
CA GLN A 672 17.10 24.03 -25.55
C GLN A 672 15.82 23.37 -26.12
N GLN A 673 15.75 22.03 -26.07
CA GLN A 673 14.65 21.20 -26.56
C GLN A 673 14.30 21.46 -28.04
N MET A 674 15.29 21.81 -28.86
CA MET A 674 15.14 22.01 -30.30
C MET A 674 15.52 20.73 -31.05
N THR A 675 14.54 19.86 -31.30
CA THR A 675 14.72 18.62 -32.08
C THR A 675 14.79 18.93 -33.58
N GLY A 676 15.68 18.26 -34.33
CA GLY A 676 15.79 18.43 -35.78
C GLY A 676 16.21 19.83 -36.27
N HIS A 677 17.02 20.56 -35.50
CA HIS A 677 17.44 21.94 -35.81
C HIS A 677 18.16 22.05 -37.17
N THR A 678 17.57 22.77 -38.14
CA THR A 678 18.07 22.84 -39.53
C THR A 678 19.13 23.92 -39.79
N ASP A 679 19.57 24.61 -38.73
CA ASP A 679 20.52 25.72 -38.79
C ASP A 679 19.98 26.95 -39.55
N SER A 680 18.66 27.04 -39.66
CA SER A 680 17.95 28.19 -40.21
C SER A 680 18.08 29.42 -39.29
N TYR A 681 17.88 30.62 -39.85
CA TYR A 681 17.88 31.84 -39.02
C TYR A 681 16.77 31.82 -37.96
N GLN A 682 15.60 31.27 -38.30
CA GLN A 682 14.46 31.16 -37.40
C GLN A 682 14.76 30.21 -36.24
N ASP A 683 15.34 29.03 -36.53
CA ASP A 683 15.68 28.03 -35.51
C ASP A 683 16.74 28.59 -34.55
N ARG A 684 17.75 29.30 -35.08
CA ARG A 684 18.79 29.96 -34.26
C ARG A 684 18.21 31.03 -33.34
N LEU A 685 17.31 31.87 -33.86
CA LEU A 685 16.65 32.91 -33.10
C LEU A 685 15.78 32.30 -32.00
N GLN A 686 15.04 31.25 -32.31
CA GLN A 686 14.20 30.53 -31.35
C GLN A 686 15.03 29.87 -30.25
N THR A 687 16.14 29.21 -30.60
CA THR A 687 17.08 28.60 -29.66
C THR A 687 17.66 29.66 -28.71
N MET A 688 18.10 30.80 -29.27
CA MET A 688 18.63 31.91 -28.48
C MET A 688 17.58 32.50 -27.53
N LEU A 689 16.35 32.76 -28.02
CA LEU A 689 15.27 33.30 -27.20
C LEU A 689 14.85 32.35 -26.08
N ARG A 690 14.76 31.04 -26.35
CA ARG A 690 14.49 30.03 -25.31
C ARG A 690 15.57 30.03 -24.24
N GLY A 691 16.84 30.00 -24.63
CA GLY A 691 17.96 30.06 -23.69
C GLY A 691 17.94 31.34 -22.84
N MET A 692 17.66 32.50 -23.45
CA MET A 692 17.52 33.77 -22.71
C MET A 692 16.36 33.74 -21.71
N LEU A 693 15.24 33.11 -22.05
CA LEU A 693 14.09 32.96 -21.15
C LEU A 693 14.41 32.05 -19.98
N TYR A 694 15.02 30.89 -20.22
CA TYR A 694 15.42 29.97 -19.16
C TYR A 694 16.44 30.60 -18.21
N GLN A 695 17.45 31.28 -18.75
CA GLN A 695 18.43 32.02 -17.96
C GLN A 695 17.78 33.16 -17.16
N GLY A 696 16.82 33.87 -17.75
CA GLY A 696 16.10 34.97 -17.09
C GLY A 696 15.18 34.50 -15.96
N LEU A 697 14.56 33.32 -16.08
CA LEU A 697 13.70 32.74 -15.05
C LEU A 697 14.49 32.20 -13.86
N GLY A 698 15.73 31.77 -14.09
CA GLY A 698 16.66 31.36 -13.03
C GLY A 698 16.27 30.08 -12.27
N TYR A 699 15.28 29.33 -12.75
CA TYR A 699 14.86 28.06 -12.16
C TYR A 699 15.88 26.94 -12.43
N PRO A 700 16.04 25.97 -11.51
CA PRO A 700 16.87 24.80 -11.76
C PRO A 700 16.25 23.92 -12.85
N THR A 701 17.01 23.64 -13.91
CA THR A 701 16.56 22.83 -15.05
C THR A 701 17.02 21.36 -14.99
N GLY A 702 17.81 21.01 -13.98
CA GLY A 702 18.18 19.62 -13.68
C GLY A 702 19.15 19.52 -12.50
N PRO A 703 19.67 18.30 -12.22
CA PRO A 703 20.62 18.08 -11.13
C PRO A 703 21.92 18.87 -11.27
N HIS A 704 22.34 19.18 -12.51
CA HIS A 704 23.56 19.95 -12.77
C HIS A 704 23.48 21.38 -12.21
N SER A 705 22.28 21.97 -12.14
CA SER A 705 22.10 23.36 -11.72
C SER A 705 22.57 23.66 -10.29
N SER A 706 22.64 22.62 -9.44
CA SER A 706 23.12 22.73 -8.04
C SER A 706 24.64 22.86 -7.89
N PHE A 707 25.41 22.44 -8.90
CA PHE A 707 26.88 22.45 -8.86
C PHE A 707 27.47 23.79 -9.31
N ILE A 708 26.78 24.46 -10.25
CA ILE A 708 27.26 25.69 -10.90
C ILE A 708 27.54 26.83 -9.90
N PRO A 709 26.71 27.09 -8.85
CA PRO A 709 26.98 28.12 -7.85
C PRO A 709 28.30 27.97 -7.10
N TYR A 710 28.84 26.74 -7.02
CA TYR A 710 30.10 26.42 -6.37
C TYR A 710 31.29 26.39 -7.36
N HIS A 711 31.11 26.95 -8.56
CA HIS A 711 32.09 26.92 -9.65
C HIS A 711 32.51 25.51 -10.08
N VAL A 712 31.59 24.54 -9.96
CA VAL A 712 31.77 23.19 -10.46
C VAL A 712 31.02 23.07 -11.79
N ASP A 713 31.76 22.87 -12.88
CA ASP A 713 31.17 22.74 -14.21
C ASP A 713 30.33 21.46 -14.31
N ALA A 714 29.05 21.62 -14.64
CA ALA A 714 28.11 20.51 -14.66
C ALA A 714 27.08 20.61 -15.79
N ILE A 715 26.69 19.44 -16.33
CA ILE A 715 25.60 19.33 -17.31
C ILE A 715 24.74 18.09 -17.07
N THR A 716 23.50 18.11 -17.57
CA THR A 716 22.60 16.95 -17.59
C THR A 716 22.42 16.42 -19.01
N LEU A 717 22.56 15.10 -19.16
CA LEU A 717 22.36 14.37 -20.41
C LEU A 717 20.99 13.70 -20.40
N GLN A 718 20.15 14.03 -21.39
CA GLN A 718 18.80 13.50 -21.52
C GLN A 718 18.61 12.92 -22.93
N PRO A 719 18.43 11.60 -23.10
CA PRO A 719 18.12 11.02 -24.41
C PRO A 719 16.67 11.33 -24.81
N THR A 720 16.45 11.63 -26.09
CA THR A 720 15.14 12.02 -26.65
C THR A 720 14.92 11.45 -28.06
N GLY A 721 13.64 11.32 -28.43
CA GLY A 721 13.21 10.76 -29.72
C GLY A 721 13.23 9.23 -29.77
N GLU A 722 12.61 8.64 -30.79
CA GLU A 722 12.70 7.21 -31.08
C GLU A 722 13.81 6.93 -32.09
N GLY A 723 14.78 6.09 -31.75
CA GLY A 723 15.93 5.84 -32.62
C GLY A 723 16.57 4.46 -32.47
N TRP A 724 17.83 4.36 -32.90
CA TRP A 724 18.57 3.10 -32.94
C TRP A 724 19.62 3.00 -31.82
N HIS A 725 19.91 4.09 -31.12
CA HIS A 725 20.87 4.11 -30.02
C HIS A 725 20.25 3.50 -28.75
N ASP A 726 21.08 2.76 -28.03
CA ASP A 726 20.72 2.00 -26.83
C ASP A 726 21.44 2.52 -25.58
N GLU A 727 21.19 1.88 -24.43
CA GLU A 727 21.81 2.21 -23.14
C GLU A 727 23.34 2.10 -23.20
N MET A 728 23.87 1.22 -24.06
CA MET A 728 25.30 1.05 -24.25
C MET A 728 25.93 2.27 -24.92
N ALA A 729 25.24 2.85 -25.91
CA ALA A 729 25.66 4.11 -26.54
C ALA A 729 25.73 5.25 -25.50
N MET A 730 24.72 5.38 -24.63
CA MET A 730 24.73 6.35 -23.53
C MET A 730 25.90 6.10 -22.57
N GLY A 731 26.12 4.85 -22.16
CA GLY A 731 27.22 4.49 -21.28
C GLY A 731 28.60 4.86 -21.83
N ARG A 732 28.80 4.73 -23.15
CA ARG A 732 30.05 5.15 -23.82
C ARG A 732 30.22 6.67 -23.86
N VAL A 733 29.14 7.43 -24.08
CA VAL A 733 29.21 8.90 -24.01
C VAL A 733 29.60 9.35 -22.60
N VAL A 734 28.97 8.79 -21.57
CA VAL A 734 29.29 9.10 -20.18
C VAL A 734 30.73 8.70 -19.85
N GLU A 735 31.16 7.49 -20.19
CA GLU A 735 32.54 7.02 -19.98
C GLU A 735 33.58 7.90 -20.68
N GLY A 736 33.35 8.24 -21.96
CA GLY A 736 34.22 9.15 -22.71
C GLY A 736 34.31 10.54 -22.08
N SER A 737 33.19 11.04 -21.57
CA SER A 737 33.12 12.36 -20.89
C SER A 737 33.89 12.34 -19.57
N PHE A 738 33.76 11.28 -18.76
CA PHE A 738 34.54 11.09 -17.54
C PHE A 738 36.04 10.98 -17.82
N ARG A 739 36.43 10.32 -18.91
CA ARG A 739 37.84 10.23 -19.31
C ARG A 739 38.40 11.59 -19.74
N SER A 740 37.60 12.40 -20.42
CA SER A 740 37.98 13.76 -20.76
C SER A 740 38.23 14.58 -19.50
N LEU A 741 37.29 14.61 -18.55
CA LEU A 741 37.42 15.31 -17.27
C LEU A 741 38.57 14.77 -16.40
N ASN A 742 38.80 13.47 -16.40
CA ASN A 742 39.86 12.83 -15.63
C ASN A 742 41.26 13.25 -16.11
N ASN A 743 41.43 13.52 -17.41
CA ASN A 743 42.72 13.87 -18.01
C ASN A 743 43.04 15.38 -17.96
N LEU A 744 42.12 16.21 -17.45
CA LEU A 744 42.38 17.63 -17.26
C LEU A 744 43.39 17.83 -16.12
N LEU A 745 44.56 18.39 -16.45
CA LEU A 745 45.61 18.76 -15.48
C LEU A 745 45.36 20.12 -14.82
N GLU A 746 44.56 20.97 -15.46
CA GLU A 746 44.20 22.30 -14.99
C GLU A 746 42.68 22.46 -15.12
N HIS A 747 42.08 23.33 -14.29
CA HIS A 747 40.69 23.73 -14.46
C HIS A 747 40.48 24.32 -15.87
N LEU A 748 39.28 24.15 -16.42
CA LEU A 748 38.92 24.74 -17.70
C LEU A 748 39.10 26.26 -17.61
N HIS A 749 40.05 26.79 -18.38
CA HIS A 749 40.39 28.21 -18.37
C HIS A 749 39.25 29.05 -18.97
N GLN A 750 39.27 30.33 -18.59
CA GLN A 750 38.20 31.31 -18.73
C GLN A 750 37.72 31.51 -20.18
N SER A 751 36.76 30.71 -20.62
CA SER A 751 36.07 30.82 -21.91
C SER A 751 34.60 31.15 -21.68
N PHE A 752 34.29 32.42 -21.40
CA PHE A 752 32.95 33.02 -21.39
C PHE A 752 31.93 32.40 -20.40
N PHE A 753 31.68 33.04 -19.26
CA PHE A 753 30.54 32.69 -18.37
C PHE A 753 29.18 33.22 -18.87
N PHE A 754 29.21 34.11 -19.86
CA PHE A 754 28.03 34.67 -20.49
C PHE A 754 28.11 34.47 -22.00
N TYR A 755 27.43 33.45 -22.49
CA TYR A 755 27.26 33.15 -23.91
C TYR A 755 25.80 32.79 -24.19
N LEU A 756 25.39 33.04 -25.42
CA LEU A 756 24.11 32.56 -25.95
C LEU A 756 24.40 31.50 -27.02
N LEU A 757 23.92 30.28 -26.80
CA LEU A 757 23.97 29.23 -27.81
C LEU A 757 22.86 29.44 -28.83
N MET A 758 23.24 29.61 -30.09
CA MET A 758 22.30 29.61 -31.22
C MET A 758 22.10 28.20 -31.77
N GLN A 759 23.11 27.34 -31.62
CA GLN A 759 23.14 25.94 -32.03
C GLN A 759 24.26 25.24 -31.25
N LYS A 760 24.26 23.90 -31.21
CA LYS A 760 25.32 23.07 -30.58
C LYS A 760 26.77 23.47 -30.93
N ASN A 761 27.01 24.02 -32.12
CA ASN A 761 28.35 24.40 -32.60
C ASN A 761 28.52 25.92 -32.79
N ARG A 762 27.54 26.75 -32.38
CA ARG A 762 27.56 28.19 -32.67
C ARG A 762 27.05 28.99 -31.48
N PHE A 763 27.91 29.86 -30.96
CA PHE A 763 27.59 30.73 -29.83
C PHE A 763 27.82 32.21 -30.19
N VAL A 764 27.15 33.08 -29.43
CA VAL A 764 27.34 34.53 -29.44
C VAL A 764 27.92 34.93 -28.09
N SER A 765 29.10 35.55 -28.11
CA SER A 765 29.76 36.01 -26.88
C SER A 765 29.22 37.37 -26.45
N ILE A 766 29.24 37.65 -25.14
CA ILE A 766 28.85 38.96 -24.58
C ILE A 766 29.54 40.15 -25.26
N GLY A 767 30.81 39.99 -25.66
CA GLY A 767 31.58 41.03 -26.34
C GLY A 767 31.00 41.47 -27.68
N THR A 768 30.13 40.67 -28.31
CA THR A 768 29.53 41.01 -29.62
C THR A 768 28.24 41.81 -29.52
N TYR A 769 27.37 41.52 -28.54
CA TYR A 769 26.08 42.22 -28.40
C TYR A 769 26.09 43.36 -27.39
N LEU A 770 26.95 43.31 -26.36
CA LEU A 770 26.99 44.32 -25.31
C LEU A 770 27.32 45.73 -25.84
N PRO A 771 28.27 45.93 -26.78
CA PRO A 771 28.54 47.26 -27.33
C PRO A 771 27.31 47.92 -27.98
N SER A 772 26.48 47.15 -28.69
CA SER A 772 25.26 47.66 -29.33
C SER A 772 24.23 48.13 -28.30
N ALA A 773 24.04 47.36 -27.22
CA ALA A 773 23.16 47.75 -26.11
C ALA A 773 23.69 48.98 -25.36
N MET A 774 25.01 49.05 -25.14
CA MET A 774 25.66 50.19 -24.49
C MET A 774 25.57 51.47 -25.34
N LEU A 775 25.71 51.37 -26.66
CA LEU A 775 25.54 52.51 -27.56
C LEU A 775 24.11 53.08 -27.51
N LEU A 776 23.11 52.20 -27.45
CA LEU A 776 21.72 52.61 -27.29
C LEU A 776 21.48 53.30 -25.94
N ALA A 777 21.96 52.71 -24.85
CA ALA A 777 21.86 53.28 -23.51
C ALA A 777 22.60 54.62 -23.38
N ALA A 778 23.78 54.74 -23.99
CA ALA A 778 24.56 55.98 -24.02
C ALA A 778 23.82 57.09 -24.77
N ASN A 779 23.17 56.78 -25.90
CA ASN A 779 22.34 57.75 -26.63
C ASN A 779 21.20 58.29 -25.76
N PHE A 780 20.44 57.40 -25.10
CA PHE A 780 19.38 57.82 -24.18
C PHE A 780 19.91 58.68 -23.03
N THR A 781 21.07 58.34 -22.48
CA THR A 781 21.70 59.10 -21.40
C THR A 781 22.13 60.49 -21.87
N ILE A 782 22.75 60.60 -23.05
CA ILE A 782 23.14 61.87 -23.66
C ILE A 782 21.92 62.74 -23.96
N MET A 783 20.86 62.16 -24.52
CA MET A 783 19.61 62.87 -24.79
C MET A 783 18.93 63.35 -23.50
N ALA A 784 18.93 62.53 -22.44
CA ALA A 784 18.41 62.92 -21.14
C ALA A 784 19.19 64.11 -20.54
N ILE A 785 20.52 64.09 -20.63
CA ILE A 785 21.39 65.21 -20.21
C ILE A 785 21.12 66.45 -21.06
N PHE A 786 20.97 66.30 -22.38
CA PHE A 786 20.67 67.41 -23.29
C PHE A 786 19.32 68.07 -22.97
N LEU A 787 18.27 67.28 -22.76
CA LEU A 787 16.94 67.77 -22.37
C LEU A 787 16.98 68.43 -20.98
N TRP A 788 17.73 67.87 -20.04
CA TRP A 788 17.95 68.46 -18.72
C TRP A 788 18.63 69.84 -18.81
N VAL A 789 19.65 69.97 -19.67
CA VAL A 789 20.34 71.25 -19.92
C VAL A 789 19.41 72.26 -20.59
N LYS A 790 18.65 71.85 -21.61
CA LYS A 790 17.69 72.71 -22.32
C LYS A 790 16.58 73.23 -21.39
N SER A 791 16.12 72.42 -20.44
CA SER A 791 15.09 72.82 -19.47
C SER A 791 15.53 73.95 -18.53
N GLY A 792 16.84 74.16 -18.37
CA GLY A 792 17.40 75.21 -17.52
C GLY A 792 17.66 76.54 -18.23
N GLN A 793 17.36 76.66 -19.53
CA GLN A 793 17.50 77.91 -20.28
C GLN A 793 16.22 78.75 -20.16
N PRO A 794 16.32 80.08 -19.96
CA PRO A 794 15.14 80.94 -19.87
C PRO A 794 14.37 80.92 -21.20
N THR A 795 13.07 80.63 -21.14
CA THR A 795 12.18 80.76 -22.31
C THR A 795 12.08 82.24 -22.67
N VAL A 796 12.67 82.64 -23.79
CA VAL A 796 12.40 83.94 -24.41
C VAL A 796 10.91 83.96 -24.76
N LYS A 797 10.14 84.81 -24.08
CA LYS A 797 8.78 85.13 -24.52
C LYS A 797 8.90 85.84 -25.86
N ASP A 798 8.29 85.29 -26.90
CA ASP A 798 8.06 86.01 -28.15
C ASP A 798 7.29 87.29 -27.83
N VAL A 799 7.93 88.43 -28.09
CA VAL A 799 7.32 89.76 -27.99
C VAL A 799 6.53 89.98 -29.27
N ASP A 800 5.23 90.18 -29.09
CA ASP A 800 4.28 90.64 -30.10
C ASP A 800 4.85 91.79 -30.94
N SER A 801 4.87 91.60 -32.26
CA SER A 801 5.20 92.64 -33.22
C SER A 801 3.94 93.44 -33.59
N SER A 802 3.69 94.53 -32.85
CA SER A 802 2.85 95.61 -33.38
C SER A 802 3.36 97.00 -32.97
N LYS A 803 3.63 97.81 -34.01
CA LYS A 803 3.81 99.28 -34.06
C LYS A 803 5.19 99.82 -33.64
N GLU A 804 6.01 100.23 -34.61
CA GLU A 804 6.16 101.62 -35.14
C GLU A 804 6.88 102.55 -34.16
N LYS A 805 7.80 103.46 -34.51
CA LYS A 805 8.57 103.85 -35.69
C LYS A 805 9.51 104.95 -35.16
N ASN A 806 10.59 105.21 -35.90
CA ASN A 806 11.31 106.49 -36.01
C ASN A 806 12.41 106.90 -34.99
N ASP A 807 13.57 107.09 -35.61
CA ASP A 807 14.48 108.25 -35.58
C ASP A 807 15.60 108.35 -34.54
N GLY A 808 16.79 108.76 -35.04
CA GLY A 808 17.76 109.49 -34.22
C GLY A 808 19.23 109.03 -34.28
N MET A 809 20.01 109.77 -35.05
CA MET A 809 21.47 109.76 -35.23
C MET A 809 22.32 110.01 -33.94
N ASN A 810 23.52 109.38 -33.87
CA ASN A 810 24.80 109.81 -33.22
C ASN A 810 24.78 110.26 -31.73
N ARG A 811 25.65 109.80 -30.83
CA ARG A 811 27.13 109.86 -30.82
C ARG A 811 27.66 109.19 -29.54
N LYS A 812 28.92 108.74 -29.60
CA LYS A 812 29.74 108.17 -28.51
C LYS A 812 29.71 108.97 -27.19
N GLY A 813 29.66 108.25 -26.07
CA GLY A 813 29.98 108.72 -24.72
C GLY A 813 29.92 107.54 -23.73
N ASP A 814 30.99 107.35 -22.96
CA ASP A 814 31.27 106.22 -22.07
C ASP A 814 30.17 105.96 -21.01
N ALA A 815 29.85 104.68 -20.76
CA ALA A 815 29.09 104.24 -19.59
C ALA A 815 29.43 102.79 -19.16
N ALA A 816 29.42 102.56 -17.85
CA ALA A 816 29.86 101.41 -17.05
C ALA A 816 29.47 99.99 -17.56
N PRO A 817 30.22 98.94 -17.17
CA PRO A 817 29.87 97.57 -17.50
C PRO A 817 28.55 97.18 -16.82
N ALA A 818 27.54 96.84 -17.62
CA ALA A 818 26.30 96.26 -17.13
C ALA A 818 26.60 94.97 -16.36
N SER A 819 26.27 94.96 -15.07
CA SER A 819 26.30 93.77 -14.23
C SER A 819 25.30 92.74 -14.77
N TRP A 820 25.82 91.70 -15.44
CA TRP A 820 25.06 90.48 -15.71
C TRP A 820 24.86 89.74 -14.38
N THR A 821 23.75 89.97 -13.70
CA THR A 821 23.27 89.06 -12.66
C THR A 821 22.57 87.89 -13.35
N PRO A 822 23.07 86.65 -13.27
CA PRO A 822 22.33 85.51 -13.78
C PRO A 822 21.13 85.32 -12.85
N LEU A 823 19.92 85.51 -13.37
CA LEU A 823 18.69 85.05 -12.73
C LEU A 823 18.78 83.52 -12.65
N ALA A 824 19.22 83.01 -11.50
CA ALA A 824 19.16 81.60 -11.19
C ALA A 824 17.68 81.18 -11.12
N VAL A 825 17.22 80.47 -12.16
CA VAL A 825 15.89 79.86 -12.15
C VAL A 825 15.93 78.68 -11.17
N GLU A 826 15.24 78.80 -10.03
CA GLU A 826 15.02 77.65 -9.14
C GLU A 826 14.27 76.56 -9.89
N ARG A 827 14.87 75.37 -9.96
CA ARG A 827 14.28 74.22 -10.66
C ARG A 827 13.39 73.46 -9.69
N SER A 828 12.11 73.29 -10.02
CA SER A 828 11.20 72.43 -9.27
C SER A 828 11.58 70.95 -9.51
N LEU A 829 12.49 70.43 -8.68
CA LEU A 829 13.00 69.07 -8.80
C LEU A 829 11.97 68.01 -8.37
N LEU A 830 10.89 68.40 -7.69
CA LEU A 830 9.91 67.47 -7.13
C LEU A 830 9.21 66.63 -8.21
N SER A 831 8.68 67.24 -9.28
CA SER A 831 7.94 66.50 -10.31
C SER A 831 8.79 65.55 -11.15
N PRO A 832 10.02 65.90 -11.61
CA PRO A 832 10.89 64.94 -12.26
C PRO A 832 11.33 63.80 -11.33
N LEU A 833 11.65 64.10 -10.06
CA LEU A 833 11.99 63.05 -9.08
C LEU A 833 10.81 62.13 -8.79
N THR A 834 9.59 62.68 -8.67
CA THR A 834 8.38 61.87 -8.50
C THR A 834 8.12 61.00 -9.74
N PHE A 835 8.31 61.54 -10.94
CA PHE A 835 8.18 60.76 -12.18
C PHE A 835 9.24 59.64 -12.28
N VAL A 836 10.50 59.95 -11.98
CA VAL A 836 11.60 58.95 -11.95
C VAL A 836 11.33 57.88 -10.89
N ALA A 837 10.89 58.28 -9.69
CA ALA A 837 10.49 57.34 -8.64
C ALA A 837 9.30 56.46 -9.07
N ILE A 838 8.30 57.02 -9.75
CA ILE A 838 7.17 56.27 -10.31
C ILE A 838 7.65 55.31 -11.40
N CYS A 839 8.51 55.74 -12.33
CA CYS A 839 9.05 54.88 -13.38
C CYS A 839 9.89 53.72 -12.81
N HIS A 840 10.74 53.98 -11.82
CA HIS A 840 11.47 52.92 -11.13
C HIS A 840 10.54 52.01 -10.33
N SER A 841 9.48 52.53 -9.72
CA SER A 841 8.48 51.72 -9.02
C SER A 841 7.66 50.86 -9.99
N ILE A 842 7.31 51.39 -11.16
CA ILE A 842 6.64 50.63 -12.23
C ILE A 842 7.54 49.51 -12.75
N SER A 843 8.87 49.70 -12.79
CA SER A 843 9.80 48.64 -13.18
C SER A 843 9.82 47.43 -12.24
N ALA A 844 9.30 47.58 -11.01
CA ALA A 844 9.09 46.46 -10.09
C ALA A 844 7.88 45.57 -10.48
N ILE A 845 6.93 46.08 -11.28
CA ILE A 845 5.75 45.32 -11.72
C ILE A 845 6.16 44.20 -12.69
N PRO A 846 6.92 44.46 -13.78
CA PRO A 846 7.46 43.38 -14.62
C PRO A 846 8.28 42.38 -13.82
N LEU A 847 9.12 42.83 -12.88
CA LEU A 847 9.93 41.95 -12.04
C LEU A 847 9.07 41.05 -11.13
N PHE A 848 8.02 41.61 -10.53
CA PHE A 848 7.05 40.88 -9.72
C PHE A 848 6.27 39.86 -10.56
N VAL A 849 5.80 40.26 -11.74
CA VAL A 849 5.11 39.38 -12.68
C VAL A 849 6.04 38.25 -13.14
N PHE A 850 7.29 38.55 -13.49
CA PHE A 850 8.28 37.56 -13.94
C PHE A 850 8.58 36.53 -12.85
N ASN A 851 8.66 36.95 -11.58
CA ASN A 851 8.89 36.06 -10.44
C ASN A 851 7.67 35.22 -10.03
N HIS A 852 6.47 35.53 -10.53
CA HIS A 852 5.21 34.83 -10.17
C HIS A 852 4.57 34.09 -11.35
N LEU A 853 5.18 34.11 -12.54
CA LEU A 853 4.71 33.36 -13.70
C LEU A 853 5.16 31.89 -13.62
N GLY A 854 4.22 30.95 -13.79
CA GLY A 854 4.53 29.52 -13.87
C GLY A 854 5.17 29.14 -15.21
N ILE A 855 6.07 28.15 -15.19
CA ILE A 855 6.88 27.68 -16.34
C ILE A 855 6.01 27.39 -17.59
N ASN A 856 4.84 26.77 -17.41
CA ASN A 856 3.95 26.38 -18.51
C ASN A 856 3.29 27.57 -19.23
N VAL A 857 3.04 28.68 -18.54
CA VAL A 857 2.39 29.88 -19.12
C VAL A 857 3.39 30.70 -19.95
N SER A 858 4.66 30.68 -19.56
CA SER A 858 5.75 31.38 -20.26
C SER A 858 6.17 30.69 -21.56
N PHE A 859 6.01 29.37 -21.64
CA PHE A 859 6.26 28.58 -22.84
C PHE A 859 5.32 28.95 -23.99
N ASP A 860 4.02 29.06 -23.69
CA ASP A 860 3.03 29.52 -24.66
C ASP A 860 3.33 30.96 -25.12
N ALA A 861 3.81 31.84 -24.22
CA ALA A 861 4.20 33.20 -24.57
C ALA A 861 5.46 33.25 -25.47
N ALA A 862 6.46 32.41 -25.22
CA ALA A 862 7.68 32.31 -26.04
C ALA A 862 7.39 31.77 -27.45
N VAL A 863 6.48 30.79 -27.55
CA VAL A 863 5.96 30.28 -28.82
C VAL A 863 5.13 31.36 -29.53
N PHE A 864 4.36 32.17 -28.80
CA PHE A 864 3.56 33.28 -29.37
C PHE A 864 4.41 34.41 -29.96
N PHE A 865 5.56 34.74 -29.34
CA PHE A 865 6.48 35.77 -29.87
C PHE A 865 7.41 35.26 -30.98
N GLY A 866 7.65 33.94 -31.07
CA GLY A 866 8.42 33.31 -32.15
C GLY A 866 7.58 32.83 -33.34
N GLY A 867 6.25 32.82 -33.19
CA GLY A 867 5.28 32.51 -34.24
C GLY A 867 4.68 33.77 -34.87
N ALA A 868 5.53 34.60 -35.49
CA ALA A 868 5.13 35.68 -36.40
C ALA A 868 6.07 35.72 -37.61
#